data_AF-A0A936W501-F1
#
_entry.id   AF-A0A936W501-F1
#
_cell.length_a   1.000
_cell.length_b   1.000
_cell.length_c   1.000
_cell.angle_alpha   90.00
_cell.angle_beta   90.00
_cell.angle_gamma   90.00
#
_symmetry.space_group_name_H-M   'P 1'
#
loop_
_entity.id
_entity.type
_entity.pdbx_description
1 polymer ?
#
loop_
_entity_poly.entity_id
_entity_poly.type
_entity_poly.pdbx_seq_one_letter_code
_entity_poly.pdbx_strand_id
1 'polypeptide(L)'
;MNLILRINLFLLLTYTTGFSQQIGIGTEKPHSSAVLDIQSADKGVLVPRMAADQMRAFKEPAEGLLIYNTSSQSFWYFKNVTDGWIEIVANDQANRQSMMMTSISDADGDTGIETELTANEDRIHFSIAGEEVLEIRRNGNGSPMFNMDFLSKSVVIGQDAGLNNDPDENYDEGIENVFIGFESGYFNSAGADNTAVGANTLYHNTSGDVNTAFGAYALEGNTTGQSNIGVGFTPLTRNTTGNSNIAIGGSALYYSETLSNQIAIGDSALYANLEGENNLAVGTKALQINTAGEDNLAIGNFSLSANITGSSNLALGVEALKLNTTGGMNIAIGAGAMTNNTTGEHNVSVGDATLLNNTTGNRNVSIGGQSLVFNQDGNNNIAIGNNALESNAHGSANIAIGIDALAQSTDRSNNVAIGDSALHYNGLGAIEEYHGTANTAVGTSNLRNNTTGYANTAVGTKSMIDNTEGTGNTSLGASALRRNISGSKNTAIGLSAMFFNEEGSGNVAIGSYALANSPYAIDNVAIGDSAMFYNDGDENTAIGSSSLAFNQGGYSNTAVGFKTLVSNTEGYINTAIGADALAANTTGYGNAALGSDALRNNTTGQANVAIGTNSLQNNTTGLFNAALGANSLRNNIVGDTNTAVGHNAMFQNVYGYNNTATGAFSLYSNIGGIENNAFGVSALSGNLTGSFNTAIGFNAMYSNTLGAQNTALGNHTLEDNTIGNQNTAIGSYALHKNSIGSYNTATGLEALRNNTTGISNTAVGIVALKENTTGNYNTSIGAGALRENTTGYNNTASGYAALVSNKTGYKNTATGYEALKSNTSGKWNTGVGEQALYTNKTGNANTAVGSKALQNNVTGYSNTAISADALKSNSTGSENTAIGDEALYENTTGYSNTAVGVVALQENTSGIFNVALGAGAADANTTGSRNVCIGSFSSSTSTTGQQNTIVGHAGAFTLTTGSNNTLIGAWTDVNNQAIVNSTAIGYLAKVSTSNMMVFGNTSVNRWAFGTTASEAKAIVVGNNSTNGNGAYLGLTGTWTNVSDANKKEDFTQVKGATILEQVMKLPITRWKYKGSEDYHIGPTAQDFYRIFKLGADEVSISTIDPAGIALRAIQELNLQLQEKEAMILALQDEVDQLKHLEGKVDALEATLDTIQRQIAARK
;
A
#
# COMPACT_ATOMS: atom_id res chain seq x y z
N MET A 1 94.40 28.60 -97.83
CA MET A 1 95.59 29.17 -98.49
C MET A 1 95.83 28.40 -99.78
N ASN A 2 95.64 29.05 -100.93
CA ASN A 2 95.99 28.65 -102.31
C ASN A 2 95.81 27.16 -102.67
N LEU A 3 94.67 26.67 -103.14
CA LEU A 3 93.76 27.14 -104.22
C LEU A 3 94.33 26.97 -105.64
N ILE A 4 93.90 25.87 -106.27
CA ILE A 4 93.39 25.73 -107.66
C ILE A 4 94.10 26.50 -108.78
N LEU A 5 94.51 25.77 -109.83
CA LEU A 5 94.51 26.30 -111.20
C LEU A 5 93.79 25.34 -112.17
N ARG A 6 92.57 25.73 -112.57
CA ARG A 6 91.89 25.34 -113.81
C ARG A 6 91.62 26.63 -114.57
N ILE A 7 91.93 26.75 -115.86
CA ILE A 7 91.38 27.80 -116.72
C ILE A 7 91.50 27.47 -118.22
N ASN A 8 90.77 28.27 -119.01
CA ASN A 8 90.33 28.06 -120.39
C ASN A 8 91.35 28.35 -121.51
N LEU A 9 90.90 27.93 -122.70
CA LEU A 9 91.28 28.33 -124.07
C LEU A 9 91.11 29.83 -124.37
N PHE A 10 92.15 30.50 -124.91
CA PHE A 10 92.05 31.53 -125.98
C PHE A 10 93.43 31.84 -126.63
N LEU A 11 93.45 32.21 -127.93
CA LEU A 11 94.56 32.77 -128.75
C LEU A 11 95.77 31.90 -129.23
N LEU A 12 95.76 31.61 -130.56
CA LEU A 12 96.82 31.78 -131.59
C LEU A 12 98.15 30.96 -131.67
N LEU A 13 98.35 30.39 -132.88
CA LEU A 13 99.59 30.26 -133.72
C LEU A 13 100.71 29.20 -133.46
N THR A 14 101.05 28.50 -134.57
CA THR A 14 102.39 28.08 -135.10
C THR A 14 103.18 26.83 -134.61
N TYR A 15 103.34 25.83 -135.54
CA TYR A 15 104.42 24.80 -135.70
C TYR A 15 104.59 23.72 -134.57
N THR A 16 105.36 22.60 -134.68
CA THR A 16 106.36 22.10 -135.67
C THR A 16 106.34 20.54 -135.89
N THR A 17 107.38 20.00 -136.55
CA THR A 17 107.73 18.62 -137.02
C THR A 17 108.37 17.62 -136.02
N GLY A 18 108.34 16.29 -136.27
CA GLY A 18 109.37 15.33 -135.74
C GLY A 18 109.07 13.79 -135.76
N PHE A 19 110.05 12.96 -136.15
CA PHE A 19 110.02 11.50 -136.50
C PHE A 19 110.11 10.43 -135.37
N SER A 20 109.95 9.13 -135.77
CA SER A 20 110.64 7.89 -135.29
C SER A 20 109.90 6.94 -134.30
N GLN A 21 110.05 5.59 -134.27
CA GLN A 21 110.15 4.50 -135.29
C GLN A 21 109.94 3.13 -134.58
N GLN A 22 109.22 2.16 -135.19
CA GLN A 22 109.20 0.73 -134.83
C GLN A 22 109.21 -0.11 -136.12
N ILE A 23 109.84 -1.30 -136.12
CA ILE A 23 109.86 -2.19 -137.29
C ILE A 23 109.07 -3.47 -137.01
N GLY A 24 107.94 -3.63 -137.71
CA GLY A 24 107.24 -4.90 -137.85
C GLY A 24 107.50 -5.49 -139.24
N ILE A 25 107.72 -6.80 -139.34
CA ILE A 25 107.83 -7.53 -140.62
C ILE A 25 106.76 -8.63 -140.64
N GLY A 26 105.63 -8.36 -141.31
CA GLY A 26 104.52 -9.31 -141.44
C GLY A 26 103.37 -9.15 -140.43
N THR A 27 103.45 -8.17 -139.52
CA THR A 27 102.32 -7.77 -138.64
C THR A 27 101.96 -6.29 -138.81
N GLU A 28 100.66 -5.98 -138.79
CA GLU A 28 100.13 -4.60 -138.77
C GLU A 28 99.98 -4.04 -137.35
N LYS A 29 100.23 -4.86 -136.31
CA LYS A 29 100.24 -4.44 -134.90
C LYS A 29 101.48 -5.03 -134.19
N PRO A 30 102.69 -4.49 -134.45
CA PRO A 30 103.88 -4.89 -133.69
C PRO A 30 103.65 -4.66 -132.19
N HIS A 31 103.97 -5.65 -131.37
CA HIS A 31 103.69 -5.63 -129.94
C HIS A 31 104.40 -4.46 -129.24
N SER A 32 103.74 -3.82 -128.27
CA SER A 32 104.21 -2.57 -127.64
C SER A 32 105.53 -2.69 -126.87
N SER A 33 106.03 -3.91 -126.65
CA SER A 33 107.32 -4.20 -126.02
C SER A 33 108.43 -4.60 -127.01
N ALA A 34 108.15 -4.66 -128.32
CA ALA A 34 109.08 -5.16 -129.34
C ALA A 34 109.67 -4.03 -130.20
N VAL A 35 111.00 -4.04 -130.34
CA VAL A 35 111.75 -3.17 -131.28
C VAL A 35 111.80 -3.79 -132.69
N LEU A 36 111.67 -5.12 -132.78
CA LEU A 36 111.48 -5.90 -134.00
C LEU A 36 110.42 -6.97 -133.74
N ASP A 37 109.29 -6.92 -134.44
CA ASP A 37 108.22 -7.92 -134.36
C ASP A 37 108.00 -8.57 -135.73
N ILE A 38 107.91 -9.91 -135.78
CA ILE A 38 107.86 -10.67 -137.03
C ILE A 38 106.75 -11.73 -136.93
N GLN A 39 105.73 -11.60 -137.79
CA GLN A 39 104.59 -12.51 -137.82
C GLN A 39 104.45 -13.10 -139.22
N SER A 40 104.48 -14.43 -139.31
CA SER A 40 104.26 -15.19 -140.54
C SER A 40 103.67 -16.55 -140.18
N ALA A 41 102.77 -17.06 -141.02
CA ALA A 41 102.18 -18.38 -140.86
C ALA A 41 103.02 -19.50 -141.53
N ASP A 42 104.05 -19.14 -142.30
CA ASP A 42 104.79 -20.02 -143.21
C ASP A 42 106.32 -19.85 -143.22
N LYS A 43 106.88 -18.87 -142.47
CA LYS A 43 108.32 -18.52 -142.46
C LYS A 43 108.83 -18.13 -141.07
N GLY A 44 110.14 -18.27 -140.85
CA GLY A 44 110.81 -17.95 -139.59
C GLY A 44 112.15 -17.22 -139.77
N VAL A 45 112.77 -16.82 -138.65
CA VAL A 45 114.00 -16.01 -138.61
C VAL A 45 115.26 -16.90 -138.50
N LEU A 46 116.23 -16.66 -139.38
CA LEU A 46 117.55 -17.30 -139.36
C LEU A 46 118.61 -16.33 -138.80
N VAL A 47 119.22 -16.69 -137.66
CA VAL A 47 120.39 -16.00 -137.10
C VAL A 47 121.70 -16.53 -137.72
N PRO A 48 122.83 -15.81 -137.64
CA PRO A 48 124.09 -16.24 -138.21
C PRO A 48 124.54 -17.63 -137.73
N ARG A 49 124.91 -18.47 -138.69
CA ARG A 49 125.32 -19.87 -138.51
C ARG A 49 126.81 -20.01 -138.79
N MET A 50 127.58 -20.48 -137.81
CA MET A 50 129.05 -20.58 -137.91
C MET A 50 129.60 -21.78 -137.13
N ALA A 51 130.71 -22.35 -137.58
CA ALA A 51 131.37 -23.47 -136.90
C ALA A 51 132.07 -23.02 -135.61
N ALA A 52 132.34 -23.95 -134.69
CA ALA A 52 132.97 -23.66 -133.40
C ALA A 52 134.36 -23.01 -133.54
N ASP A 53 135.12 -23.40 -134.55
CA ASP A 53 136.40 -22.82 -134.94
C ASP A 53 136.29 -21.40 -135.52
N GLN A 54 135.16 -21.06 -136.16
CA GLN A 54 134.85 -19.69 -136.58
C GLN A 54 134.43 -18.82 -135.38
N MET A 55 133.60 -19.34 -134.47
CA MET A 55 133.20 -18.68 -133.22
C MET A 55 134.41 -18.37 -132.33
N ARG A 56 135.40 -19.28 -132.28
CA ARG A 56 136.65 -19.12 -131.51
C ARG A 56 137.71 -18.25 -132.20
N ALA A 57 137.49 -17.82 -133.45
CA ALA A 57 138.38 -16.91 -134.16
C ALA A 57 138.04 -15.41 -133.94
N PHE A 58 136.93 -15.11 -133.27
CA PHE A 58 136.58 -13.72 -132.89
C PHE A 58 137.59 -13.19 -131.86
N LYS A 59 138.41 -12.22 -132.28
CA LYS A 59 139.43 -11.61 -131.41
C LYS A 59 138.83 -10.86 -130.23
N GLU A 60 137.71 -10.18 -130.43
CA GLU A 60 136.98 -9.43 -129.40
C GLU A 60 135.47 -9.50 -129.71
N PRO A 61 134.73 -10.49 -129.16
CA PRO A 61 133.28 -10.57 -129.33
C PRO A 61 132.54 -9.55 -128.43
N ALA A 62 131.38 -9.07 -128.88
CA ALA A 62 130.56 -8.12 -128.13
C ALA A 62 129.65 -8.82 -127.10
N GLU A 63 129.46 -8.20 -125.94
CA GLU A 63 128.57 -8.71 -124.88
C GLU A 63 127.11 -8.81 -125.38
N GLY A 64 126.47 -9.96 -125.16
CA GLY A 64 125.12 -10.26 -125.66
C GLY A 64 125.03 -10.75 -127.11
N LEU A 65 126.15 -10.93 -127.83
CA LEU A 65 126.16 -11.38 -129.23
C LEU A 65 125.65 -12.83 -129.36
N LEU A 66 124.46 -13.03 -129.95
CA LEU A 66 123.84 -14.34 -130.15
C LEU A 66 124.17 -14.94 -131.53
N ILE A 67 124.66 -16.19 -131.55
CA ILE A 67 124.91 -16.98 -132.77
C ILE A 67 124.33 -18.39 -132.66
N TYR A 68 124.16 -19.08 -133.79
CA TYR A 68 123.87 -20.52 -133.81
C TYR A 68 125.10 -21.29 -134.27
N ASN A 69 125.69 -22.06 -133.37
CA ASN A 69 126.91 -22.81 -133.63
C ASN A 69 126.56 -24.08 -134.44
N THR A 70 127.06 -24.18 -135.67
CA THR A 70 126.76 -25.31 -136.56
C THR A 70 127.52 -26.59 -136.20
N SER A 71 128.59 -26.51 -135.41
CA SER A 71 129.33 -27.68 -134.92
C SER A 71 128.62 -28.37 -133.75
N SER A 72 127.95 -27.60 -132.88
CA SER A 72 127.20 -28.12 -131.72
C SER A 72 125.68 -28.15 -131.91
N GLN A 73 125.17 -27.58 -133.01
CA GLN A 73 123.73 -27.45 -133.32
C GLN A 73 122.92 -26.67 -132.26
N SER A 74 123.56 -25.73 -131.57
CA SER A 74 123.02 -25.02 -130.42
C SER A 74 123.17 -23.50 -130.53
N PHE A 75 122.35 -22.76 -129.77
CA PHE A 75 122.47 -21.30 -129.64
C PHE A 75 123.54 -20.96 -128.59
N TRP A 76 124.32 -19.91 -128.83
CA TRP A 76 125.36 -19.41 -127.93
C TRP A 76 125.30 -17.89 -127.86
N TYR A 77 125.58 -17.31 -126.68
CA TYR A 77 125.80 -15.87 -126.53
C TYR A 77 127.14 -15.59 -125.86
N PHE A 78 127.79 -14.47 -126.20
CA PHE A 78 128.99 -14.02 -125.48
C PHE A 78 128.60 -13.25 -124.23
N LYS A 79 129.01 -13.70 -123.03
CA LYS A 79 128.56 -13.13 -121.76
C LYS A 79 129.45 -11.99 -121.24
N ASN A 80 130.78 -12.06 -121.41
CA ASN A 80 131.76 -10.99 -121.22
C ASN A 80 133.18 -11.56 -121.39
N VAL A 81 134.22 -10.73 -121.26
CA VAL A 81 135.64 -11.13 -121.40
C VAL A 81 136.11 -12.14 -120.34
N THR A 82 135.43 -12.20 -119.19
CA THR A 82 135.74 -13.11 -118.06
C THR A 82 135.05 -14.47 -118.22
N ASP A 83 133.78 -14.46 -118.64
CA ASP A 83 132.92 -15.65 -118.75
C ASP A 83 132.94 -16.28 -120.15
N GLY A 84 133.37 -15.55 -121.18
CA GLY A 84 133.51 -16.02 -122.55
C GLY A 84 132.18 -16.25 -123.30
N TRP A 85 132.23 -17.16 -124.28
CA TRP A 85 131.05 -17.65 -125.00
C TRP A 85 130.32 -18.70 -124.15
N ILE A 86 129.02 -18.50 -123.92
CA ILE A 86 128.14 -19.38 -123.16
C ILE A 86 127.11 -20.03 -124.07
N GLU A 87 126.96 -21.35 -123.94
CA GLU A 87 125.94 -22.14 -124.60
C GLU A 87 124.57 -21.92 -123.95
N ILE A 88 123.53 -21.72 -124.77
CA ILE A 88 122.13 -21.65 -124.34
C ILE A 88 121.50 -23.03 -124.54
N VAL A 89 122.04 -24.05 -123.84
CA VAL A 89 121.51 -25.42 -123.72
C VAL A 89 121.93 -26.02 -122.37
N ALA A 90 121.18 -27.03 -121.92
CA ALA A 90 121.31 -27.88 -120.72
C ALA A 90 120.60 -27.33 -119.47
N ASN A 91 119.60 -27.97 -118.86
CA ASN A 91 119.24 -29.39 -118.69
C ASN A 91 120.26 -30.19 -117.86
N ASP A 92 119.97 -30.33 -116.56
CA ASP A 92 120.37 -31.49 -115.77
C ASP A 92 119.20 -31.92 -114.86
N GLN A 93 119.14 -33.20 -114.49
CA GLN A 93 117.89 -33.83 -114.02
C GLN A 93 117.78 -34.04 -112.50
N ALA A 94 116.80 -33.42 -111.83
CA ALA A 94 116.00 -33.98 -110.71
C ALA A 94 114.95 -32.98 -110.16
N ASN A 95 113.75 -33.49 -109.76
CA ASN A 95 112.67 -32.87 -108.95
C ASN A 95 112.12 -31.47 -109.40
N ARG A 96 110.91 -31.28 -109.96
CA ARG A 96 109.53 -31.76 -109.66
C ARG A 96 109.00 -31.40 -108.25
N GLN A 97 107.73 -31.04 -108.01
CA GLN A 97 106.62 -30.46 -108.81
C GLN A 97 105.49 -30.01 -107.84
N SER A 98 104.71 -28.98 -108.20
CA SER A 98 103.29 -28.71 -107.85
C SER A 98 102.62 -29.41 -106.64
N MET A 99 102.16 -28.63 -105.64
CA MET A 99 100.75 -28.57 -105.12
C MET A 99 100.61 -27.59 -103.93
N MET A 100 99.39 -27.08 -103.72
CA MET A 100 98.76 -26.43 -102.53
C MET A 100 99.61 -25.71 -101.46
N MET A 101 99.09 -24.59 -100.94
CA MET A 101 99.62 -24.00 -99.69
C MET A 101 98.49 -23.58 -98.74
N THR A 102 98.36 -24.33 -97.65
CA THR A 102 97.75 -23.91 -96.40
C THR A 102 98.87 -23.54 -95.42
N SER A 103 98.70 -22.47 -94.65
CA SER A 103 99.32 -22.31 -93.33
C SER A 103 98.74 -21.08 -92.64
N ILE A 104 98.36 -21.26 -91.37
CA ILE A 104 98.46 -20.23 -90.35
C ILE A 104 99.84 -20.42 -89.73
N SER A 105 100.54 -19.32 -89.43
CA SER A 105 101.92 -19.37 -88.94
C SER A 105 101.95 -19.17 -87.43
N ASP A 106 102.37 -20.21 -86.71
CA ASP A 106 102.86 -20.09 -85.33
C ASP A 106 104.40 -20.01 -85.37
N ALA A 107 105.00 -19.18 -84.52
CA ALA A 107 106.37 -18.67 -84.73
C ALA A 107 107.45 -19.34 -83.86
N ASP A 108 107.07 -19.84 -82.68
CA ASP A 108 107.86 -20.69 -81.79
C ASP A 108 107.36 -22.14 -81.80
N GLY A 109 106.09 -22.39 -82.17
CA GLY A 109 105.59 -23.70 -82.57
C GLY A 109 105.00 -24.51 -81.41
N ASP A 110 104.44 -23.84 -80.42
CA ASP A 110 103.82 -24.46 -79.24
C ASP A 110 102.28 -24.43 -79.26
N THR A 111 101.69 -23.75 -80.24
CA THR A 111 100.25 -23.47 -80.33
C THR A 111 99.66 -24.06 -81.62
N GLY A 112 98.84 -25.11 -81.46
CA GLY A 112 98.30 -25.92 -82.56
C GLY A 112 96.78 -25.88 -82.66
N ILE A 113 96.26 -25.83 -83.88
CA ILE A 113 94.87 -26.22 -84.19
C ILE A 113 94.94 -27.49 -85.02
N GLU A 114 94.74 -28.63 -84.36
CA GLU A 114 94.85 -29.95 -84.97
C GLU A 114 93.45 -30.46 -85.37
N THR A 115 93.24 -30.68 -86.67
CA THR A 115 92.03 -31.30 -87.22
C THR A 115 92.36 -32.70 -87.74
N GLU A 116 91.87 -33.74 -87.04
CA GLU A 116 92.10 -35.17 -87.31
C GLU A 116 93.56 -35.69 -87.24
N LEU A 117 93.88 -36.50 -86.22
CA LEU A 117 95.14 -37.28 -86.15
C LEU A 117 95.08 -38.58 -86.96
N THR A 118 93.88 -39.12 -87.23
CA THR A 118 93.66 -40.28 -88.09
C THR A 118 92.43 -40.08 -88.99
N ALA A 119 92.37 -40.77 -90.14
CA ALA A 119 91.43 -40.48 -91.25
C ALA A 119 89.91 -40.70 -90.97
N ASN A 120 89.52 -40.93 -89.71
CA ASN A 120 88.15 -41.15 -89.26
C ASN A 120 87.83 -40.34 -87.99
N GLU A 121 88.74 -39.50 -87.52
CA GLU A 121 88.75 -38.94 -86.17
C GLU A 121 88.25 -37.49 -86.21
N ASP A 122 86.94 -37.33 -86.50
CA ASP A 122 86.15 -36.09 -86.57
C ASP A 122 86.22 -35.24 -85.26
N ARG A 123 87.41 -34.72 -84.94
CA ARG A 123 87.75 -33.90 -83.78
C ARG A 123 88.64 -32.74 -84.19
N ILE A 124 88.46 -31.62 -83.52
CA ILE A 124 89.35 -30.45 -83.62
C ILE A 124 89.86 -30.15 -82.23
N HIS A 125 91.17 -30.31 -82.06
CA HIS A 125 91.91 -30.01 -80.84
C HIS A 125 92.54 -28.63 -80.99
N PHE A 126 92.47 -27.81 -79.95
CA PHE A 126 93.16 -26.54 -79.85
C PHE A 126 94.10 -26.63 -78.65
N SER A 127 95.39 -26.59 -78.92
CA SER A 127 96.46 -26.74 -77.92
C SER A 127 97.30 -25.47 -77.85
N ILE A 128 97.73 -25.12 -76.64
CA ILE A 128 98.59 -23.96 -76.34
C ILE A 128 99.68 -24.44 -75.40
N ALA A 129 100.95 -24.09 -75.66
CA ALA A 129 102.12 -24.58 -74.91
C ALA A 129 102.22 -26.11 -74.79
N GLY A 130 101.60 -26.87 -75.70
CA GLY A 130 101.63 -28.34 -75.74
C GLY A 130 100.56 -29.09 -74.94
N GLU A 131 99.65 -28.41 -74.22
CA GLU A 131 98.46 -29.04 -73.61
C GLU A 131 97.19 -28.73 -74.41
N GLU A 132 96.23 -29.66 -74.41
CA GLU A 132 94.93 -29.52 -75.09
C GLU A 132 93.97 -28.70 -74.22
N VAL A 133 93.72 -27.44 -74.60
CA VAL A 133 92.92 -26.48 -73.82
C VAL A 133 91.48 -26.33 -74.32
N LEU A 134 91.16 -26.82 -75.52
CA LEU A 134 89.79 -26.84 -76.05
C LEU A 134 89.61 -27.98 -77.07
N GLU A 135 88.61 -28.84 -76.85
CA GLU A 135 88.20 -29.92 -77.75
C GLU A 135 86.83 -29.62 -78.38
N ILE A 136 86.74 -29.70 -79.71
CA ILE A 136 85.45 -29.79 -80.43
C ILE A 136 85.30 -31.21 -80.98
N ARG A 137 84.45 -32.01 -80.35
CA ARG A 137 84.16 -33.40 -80.75
C ARG A 137 82.68 -33.68 -80.89
N ARG A 138 82.33 -34.74 -81.61
CA ARG A 138 80.97 -35.31 -81.56
C ARG A 138 80.83 -36.22 -80.34
N ASN A 139 79.69 -36.16 -79.66
CA ASN A 139 79.33 -37.13 -78.63
C ASN A 139 79.02 -38.51 -79.25
N GLY A 140 78.84 -39.54 -78.41
CA GLY A 140 78.61 -40.93 -78.86
C GLY A 140 77.38 -41.15 -79.76
N ASN A 141 76.51 -40.15 -79.90
CA ASN A 141 75.34 -40.17 -80.78
C ASN A 141 75.48 -39.23 -82.01
N GLY A 142 76.67 -38.67 -82.26
CA GLY A 142 76.99 -37.89 -83.46
C GLY A 142 76.66 -36.39 -83.42
N SER A 143 76.29 -35.82 -82.28
CA SER A 143 76.06 -34.37 -82.14
C SER A 143 77.32 -33.65 -81.64
N PRO A 144 77.71 -32.48 -82.20
CA PRO A 144 78.90 -31.75 -81.76
C PRO A 144 78.74 -31.16 -80.35
N MET A 145 79.82 -31.18 -79.58
CA MET A 145 79.98 -30.55 -78.26
C MET A 145 81.29 -29.74 -78.22
N PHE A 146 81.27 -28.62 -77.52
CA PHE A 146 82.46 -27.87 -77.11
C PHE A 146 82.84 -28.31 -75.69
N ASN A 147 84.10 -28.69 -75.47
CA ASN A 147 84.62 -29.09 -74.17
C ASN A 147 85.88 -28.27 -73.87
N MET A 148 85.89 -27.53 -72.77
CA MET A 148 87.06 -26.80 -72.26
C MET A 148 87.56 -27.54 -71.03
N ASP A 149 88.74 -28.15 -71.11
CA ASP A 149 89.34 -28.89 -69.99
C ASP A 149 90.44 -27.99 -69.39
N PHE A 150 90.15 -27.42 -68.23
CA PHE A 150 91.10 -26.66 -67.41
C PHE A 150 91.11 -27.26 -66.01
N LEU A 151 92.28 -27.41 -65.40
CA LEU A 151 92.44 -27.97 -64.05
C LEU A 151 91.60 -27.23 -62.98
N SER A 152 91.34 -25.92 -63.16
CA SER A 152 90.47 -25.11 -62.29
C SER A 152 88.96 -25.20 -62.60
N LYS A 153 88.56 -25.88 -63.70
CA LYS A 153 87.18 -25.89 -64.25
C LYS A 153 86.55 -24.49 -64.46
N SER A 154 87.35 -23.44 -64.48
CA SER A 154 86.88 -22.05 -64.51
C SER A 154 86.70 -21.54 -65.95
N VAL A 155 85.71 -20.68 -66.18
CA VAL A 155 85.39 -20.10 -67.50
C VAL A 155 85.76 -18.62 -67.53
N VAL A 156 86.87 -18.28 -68.18
CA VAL A 156 87.41 -16.91 -68.21
C VAL A 156 87.36 -16.34 -69.63
N ILE A 157 86.63 -15.24 -69.84
CA ILE A 157 86.36 -14.64 -71.17
C ILE A 157 86.34 -13.10 -71.09
N GLY A 158 87.49 -12.47 -71.24
CA GLY A 158 87.62 -11.02 -71.28
C GLY A 158 89.08 -10.59 -71.18
N GLN A 159 89.38 -9.34 -71.55
CA GLN A 159 90.71 -8.78 -71.27
C GLN A 159 90.88 -8.66 -69.75
N ASP A 160 91.99 -9.20 -69.24
CA ASP A 160 92.38 -9.17 -67.82
C ASP A 160 91.33 -9.77 -66.86
N ALA A 161 90.39 -10.55 -67.38
CA ALA A 161 89.48 -11.36 -66.58
C ALA A 161 90.25 -12.49 -65.89
N GLY A 162 89.98 -12.73 -64.60
CA GLY A 162 90.60 -13.81 -63.82
C GLY A 162 92.13 -13.79 -63.79
N LEU A 163 92.77 -12.64 -63.97
CA LEU A 163 94.22 -12.55 -64.21
C LEU A 163 95.07 -13.25 -63.13
N ASN A 164 94.65 -13.17 -61.86
CA ASN A 164 95.33 -13.79 -60.73
C ASN A 164 94.68 -15.12 -60.26
N ASN A 165 93.73 -15.68 -61.03
CA ASN A 165 92.98 -16.89 -60.70
C ASN A 165 93.81 -18.16 -60.92
N ASP A 166 94.74 -18.39 -60.00
CA ASP A 166 95.73 -19.47 -60.05
C ASP A 166 95.33 -20.63 -59.10
N PRO A 167 94.96 -21.81 -59.63
CA PRO A 167 94.68 -22.99 -58.81
C PRO A 167 95.98 -23.64 -58.32
N ASP A 168 96.29 -23.57 -57.02
CA ASP A 168 97.42 -24.32 -56.46
C ASP A 168 97.15 -25.84 -56.57
N GLU A 169 98.10 -26.62 -57.08
CA GLU A 169 97.95 -28.06 -57.44
C GLU A 169 97.54 -28.98 -56.26
N ASN A 170 97.41 -28.45 -55.04
CA ASN A 170 97.19 -29.22 -53.82
C ASN A 170 95.99 -28.78 -52.96
N TYR A 171 95.24 -27.73 -53.31
CA TYR A 171 94.05 -27.28 -52.58
C TYR A 171 92.92 -26.85 -53.53
N ASP A 172 91.66 -27.07 -53.12
CA ASP A 172 90.45 -26.68 -53.87
C ASP A 172 90.19 -25.14 -53.83
N GLU A 173 91.25 -24.33 -53.97
CA GLU A 173 91.22 -22.86 -53.94
C GLU A 173 91.30 -22.29 -55.38
N GLY A 174 90.57 -21.21 -55.66
CA GLY A 174 90.58 -20.57 -56.99
C GLY A 174 89.82 -21.29 -58.12
N ILE A 175 89.02 -22.31 -57.80
CA ILE A 175 88.36 -23.19 -58.79
C ILE A 175 86.87 -22.87 -59.05
N GLU A 176 86.32 -23.43 -60.13
CA GLU A 176 84.89 -23.36 -60.55
C GLU A 176 84.33 -21.93 -60.73
N ASN A 177 85.20 -20.94 -61.00
CA ASN A 177 84.83 -19.54 -61.25
C ASN A 177 84.39 -19.29 -62.71
N VAL A 178 83.51 -18.30 -62.95
CA VAL A 178 83.04 -17.87 -64.28
C VAL A 178 83.23 -16.37 -64.43
N PHE A 179 84.32 -15.92 -65.05
CA PHE A 179 84.71 -14.52 -65.17
C PHE A 179 84.63 -14.01 -66.61
N ILE A 180 83.61 -13.22 -66.93
CA ILE A 180 83.29 -12.80 -68.31
C ILE A 180 83.18 -11.27 -68.40
N GLY A 181 84.16 -10.61 -69.02
CA GLY A 181 84.21 -9.15 -69.22
C GLY A 181 85.53 -8.52 -68.77
N PHE A 182 85.69 -7.22 -69.03
CA PHE A 182 86.95 -6.49 -68.76
C PHE A 182 87.27 -6.43 -67.26
N GLU A 183 88.45 -6.92 -66.87
CA GLU A 183 88.93 -6.98 -65.48
C GLU A 183 87.97 -7.72 -64.50
N SER A 184 87.14 -8.64 -65.00
CA SER A 184 86.24 -9.43 -64.15
C SER A 184 87.02 -10.42 -63.30
N GLY A 185 86.90 -10.38 -61.96
CA GLY A 185 87.63 -11.26 -61.05
C GLY A 185 89.15 -11.03 -61.02
N TYR A 186 89.62 -9.83 -61.38
CA TYR A 186 91.04 -9.53 -61.63
C TYR A 186 92.00 -10.00 -60.52
N PHE A 187 91.72 -9.68 -59.25
CA PHE A 187 92.60 -10.01 -58.11
C PHE A 187 92.36 -11.39 -57.48
N ASN A 188 91.46 -12.22 -58.03
CA ASN A 188 90.99 -13.44 -57.37
C ASN A 188 92.09 -14.49 -57.26
N SER A 189 92.72 -14.64 -56.08
CA SER A 189 93.87 -15.52 -55.88
C SER A 189 93.56 -16.87 -55.22
N ALA A 190 92.41 -16.99 -54.54
CA ALA A 190 92.01 -18.20 -53.81
C ALA A 190 90.49 -18.43 -53.79
N GLY A 191 89.67 -17.44 -54.18
CA GLY A 191 88.21 -17.55 -54.10
C GLY A 191 87.64 -18.54 -55.12
N ALA A 192 86.73 -19.43 -54.71
CA ALA A 192 86.13 -20.46 -55.56
C ALA A 192 84.62 -20.22 -55.85
N ASP A 193 84.06 -20.90 -56.85
CA ASP A 193 82.62 -20.89 -57.21
C ASP A 193 82.01 -19.51 -57.57
N ASN A 194 82.84 -18.51 -57.89
CA ASN A 194 82.37 -17.16 -58.17
C ASN A 194 81.97 -16.97 -59.64
N THR A 195 80.77 -16.46 -59.91
CA THR A 195 80.30 -16.07 -61.25
C THR A 195 80.30 -14.55 -61.40
N ALA A 196 81.23 -13.96 -62.15
CA ALA A 196 81.29 -12.52 -62.42
C ALA A 196 81.20 -12.18 -63.92
N VAL A 197 80.10 -11.55 -64.33
CA VAL A 197 79.83 -11.22 -65.74
C VAL A 197 79.61 -9.71 -65.91
N GLY A 198 80.64 -8.97 -66.31
CA GLY A 198 80.61 -7.51 -66.45
C GLY A 198 82.01 -6.91 -66.53
N ALA A 199 82.08 -5.58 -66.61
CA ALA A 199 83.35 -4.87 -66.44
C ALA A 199 83.58 -4.56 -64.96
N ASN A 200 84.79 -4.80 -64.43
CA ASN A 200 85.15 -4.59 -63.02
C ASN A 200 84.25 -5.32 -62.01
N THR A 201 83.68 -6.45 -62.40
CA THR A 201 82.89 -7.32 -61.50
C THR A 201 83.80 -8.19 -60.65
N LEU A 202 83.59 -8.24 -59.33
CA LEU A 202 84.48 -8.93 -58.37
C LEU A 202 85.98 -8.54 -58.50
N TYR A 203 86.26 -7.31 -58.94
CA TYR A 203 87.62 -6.87 -59.30
C TYR A 203 88.65 -7.10 -58.19
N HIS A 204 88.37 -6.66 -56.95
CA HIS A 204 89.27 -6.82 -55.80
C HIS A 204 89.16 -8.17 -55.07
N ASN A 205 88.36 -9.13 -55.56
CA ASN A 205 88.15 -10.39 -54.83
C ASN A 205 89.50 -11.08 -54.66
N THR A 206 89.82 -11.62 -53.49
CA THR A 206 91.08 -12.35 -53.24
C THR A 206 90.81 -13.77 -52.76
N SER A 207 89.89 -13.93 -51.79
CA SER A 207 89.53 -15.24 -51.20
C SER A 207 88.03 -15.32 -50.85
N GLY A 208 87.19 -14.56 -51.56
CA GLY A 208 85.74 -14.63 -51.40
C GLY A 208 85.15 -15.74 -52.26
N ASP A 209 84.33 -16.63 -51.69
CA ASP A 209 83.76 -17.79 -52.39
C ASP A 209 82.28 -17.62 -52.73
N VAL A 210 81.79 -18.33 -53.76
CA VAL A 210 80.36 -18.46 -54.13
C VAL A 210 79.68 -17.11 -54.45
N ASN A 211 80.42 -16.09 -54.87
CA ASN A 211 79.85 -14.78 -55.20
C ASN A 211 79.33 -14.72 -56.64
N THR A 212 78.12 -14.19 -56.85
CA THR A 212 77.50 -14.03 -58.19
C THR A 212 77.36 -12.54 -58.56
N ALA A 213 78.30 -11.99 -59.32
CA ALA A 213 78.27 -10.64 -59.88
C ALA A 213 77.79 -10.60 -61.35
N PHE A 214 76.90 -9.66 -61.72
CA PHE A 214 76.43 -9.50 -63.10
C PHE A 214 76.12 -8.02 -63.42
N GLY A 215 76.83 -7.43 -64.38
CA GLY A 215 76.76 -6.01 -64.73
C GLY A 215 77.86 -5.17 -64.08
N ALA A 216 78.19 -4.01 -64.68
CA ALA A 216 79.45 -3.32 -64.39
C ALA A 216 79.59 -2.84 -62.92
N TYR A 217 80.80 -3.03 -62.37
CA TYR A 217 81.20 -2.67 -61.00
C TYR A 217 80.41 -3.39 -59.88
N ALA A 218 79.71 -4.49 -60.20
CA ALA A 218 79.06 -5.31 -59.19
C ALA A 218 80.11 -6.05 -58.34
N LEU A 219 80.03 -5.92 -57.01
CA LEU A 219 80.99 -6.50 -56.05
C LEU A 219 82.46 -6.07 -56.29
N GLU A 220 82.69 -4.91 -56.89
CA GLU A 220 84.03 -4.40 -57.25
C GLU A 220 85.04 -4.41 -56.08
N GLY A 221 84.62 -3.98 -54.89
CA GLY A 221 85.46 -3.89 -53.69
C GLY A 221 85.53 -5.16 -52.84
N ASN A 222 84.86 -6.25 -53.23
CA ASN A 222 84.85 -7.51 -52.46
C ASN A 222 86.27 -8.02 -52.34
N THR A 223 86.73 -8.42 -51.15
CA THR A 223 88.09 -8.96 -50.93
C THR A 223 88.03 -10.38 -50.39
N THR A 224 87.30 -10.59 -49.29
CA THR A 224 87.11 -11.91 -48.66
C THR A 224 85.64 -12.24 -48.40
N GLY A 225 84.70 -11.37 -48.81
CA GLY A 225 83.27 -11.60 -48.61
C GLY A 225 82.77 -12.78 -49.45
N GLN A 226 81.89 -13.60 -48.89
CA GLN A 226 81.44 -14.87 -49.48
C GLN A 226 79.92 -14.92 -49.68
N SER A 227 79.46 -15.73 -50.63
CA SER A 227 78.05 -15.97 -50.96
C SER A 227 77.23 -14.73 -51.33
N ASN A 228 77.87 -13.66 -51.83
CA ASN A 228 77.19 -12.43 -52.19
C ASN A 228 76.68 -12.45 -53.65
N ILE A 229 75.49 -11.92 -53.92
CA ILE A 229 74.89 -11.81 -55.25
C ILE A 229 74.74 -10.33 -55.61
N GLY A 230 75.49 -9.82 -56.59
CA GLY A 230 75.40 -8.43 -57.07
C GLY A 230 74.98 -8.35 -58.54
N VAL A 231 73.77 -7.89 -58.86
CA VAL A 231 73.25 -7.84 -60.24
C VAL A 231 72.77 -6.43 -60.60
N GLY A 232 73.50 -5.70 -61.45
CA GLY A 232 73.15 -4.34 -61.87
C GLY A 232 74.35 -3.47 -62.22
N PHE A 233 74.22 -2.17 -62.00
CA PHE A 233 75.31 -1.20 -62.13
C PHE A 233 75.72 -0.73 -60.74
N THR A 234 76.97 -0.99 -60.32
CA THR A 234 77.51 -0.68 -58.97
C THR A 234 76.80 -1.31 -57.74
N PRO A 235 76.16 -2.50 -57.77
CA PRO A 235 75.68 -3.13 -56.53
C PRO A 235 76.85 -3.67 -55.69
N LEU A 236 76.78 -3.53 -54.35
CA LEU A 236 77.82 -3.98 -53.40
C LEU A 236 79.25 -3.49 -53.70
N THR A 237 79.40 -2.36 -54.41
CA THR A 237 80.71 -1.83 -54.85
C THR A 237 81.72 -1.65 -53.72
N ARG A 238 81.28 -1.32 -52.49
CA ARG A 238 82.19 -1.19 -51.33
C ARG A 238 82.25 -2.38 -50.38
N ASN A 239 81.48 -3.45 -50.62
CA ASN A 239 81.55 -4.62 -49.74
C ASN A 239 82.96 -5.19 -49.78
N THR A 240 83.68 -5.25 -48.66
CA THR A 240 85.04 -5.80 -48.59
C THR A 240 85.04 -7.19 -47.99
N THR A 241 84.35 -7.38 -46.86
CA THR A 241 84.35 -8.63 -46.07
C THR A 241 82.96 -9.12 -45.68
N GLY A 242 81.90 -8.41 -46.08
CA GLY A 242 80.51 -8.77 -45.77
C GLY A 242 80.05 -10.00 -46.55
N ASN A 243 79.17 -10.80 -45.93
CA ASN A 243 78.79 -12.13 -46.42
C ASN A 243 77.29 -12.29 -46.66
N SER A 244 76.93 -13.19 -47.58
CA SER A 244 75.55 -13.61 -47.84
C SER A 244 74.60 -12.46 -48.25
N ASN A 245 75.13 -11.40 -48.87
CA ASN A 245 74.36 -10.23 -49.28
C ASN A 245 73.81 -10.38 -50.70
N ILE A 246 72.54 -10.03 -50.91
CA ILE A 246 71.91 -9.98 -52.24
C ILE A 246 71.68 -8.51 -52.61
N ALA A 247 72.09 -8.07 -53.79
CA ALA A 247 72.02 -6.69 -54.27
C ALA A 247 71.68 -6.65 -55.77
N ILE A 248 70.42 -6.45 -56.11
CA ILE A 248 69.91 -6.52 -57.49
C ILE A 248 69.32 -5.16 -57.88
N GLY A 249 70.09 -4.31 -58.56
CA GLY A 249 69.69 -2.96 -58.95
C GLY A 249 70.87 -2.02 -59.19
N GLY A 250 70.57 -0.78 -59.62
CA GLY A 250 71.56 0.29 -59.66
C GLY A 250 71.95 0.73 -58.24
N SER A 251 73.24 0.67 -57.89
CA SER A 251 73.79 1.12 -56.60
C SER A 251 73.10 0.51 -55.35
N ALA A 252 72.56 -0.71 -55.45
CA ALA A 252 72.03 -1.43 -54.30
C ALA A 252 73.18 -1.80 -53.32
N LEU A 253 73.03 -1.54 -52.02
CA LEU A 253 74.06 -1.76 -50.99
C LEU A 253 75.42 -1.09 -51.28
N TYR A 254 75.43 0.06 -51.97
CA TYR A 254 76.66 0.70 -52.46
C TYR A 254 77.71 1.01 -51.38
N TYR A 255 77.30 1.52 -50.21
CA TYR A 255 78.21 1.88 -49.09
C TYR A 255 78.37 0.80 -48.02
N SER A 256 77.79 -0.39 -48.19
CA SER A 256 77.96 -1.49 -47.24
C SER A 256 79.38 -2.03 -47.32
N GLU A 257 80.21 -1.84 -46.28
CA GLU A 257 81.63 -2.24 -46.28
C GLU A 257 81.85 -3.64 -45.66
N THR A 258 81.26 -3.95 -44.50
CA THR A 258 81.51 -5.22 -43.78
C THR A 258 80.26 -6.00 -43.38
N LEU A 259 79.07 -5.51 -43.74
CA LEU A 259 77.78 -6.03 -43.25
C LEU A 259 77.39 -7.34 -43.91
N SER A 260 76.66 -8.18 -43.19
CA SER A 260 76.19 -9.48 -43.67
C SER A 260 74.65 -9.59 -43.70
N ASN A 261 74.17 -10.63 -44.39
CA ASN A 261 72.76 -11.05 -44.50
C ASN A 261 71.81 -9.97 -45.04
N GLN A 262 72.30 -9.04 -45.86
CA GLN A 262 71.49 -8.00 -46.47
C GLN A 262 70.77 -8.51 -47.72
N ILE A 263 69.56 -8.04 -48.01
CA ILE A 263 68.89 -8.29 -49.29
C ILE A 263 68.35 -6.96 -49.83
N ALA A 264 68.88 -6.47 -50.93
CA ALA A 264 68.51 -5.23 -51.59
C ALA A 264 68.13 -5.48 -53.05
N ILE A 265 66.90 -5.21 -53.46
CA ILE A 265 66.40 -5.45 -54.82
C ILE A 265 65.68 -4.19 -55.32
N GLY A 266 66.40 -3.31 -56.02
CA GLY A 266 65.91 -2.04 -56.53
C GLY A 266 67.03 -1.01 -56.66
N ASP A 267 66.77 0.04 -57.45
CA ASP A 267 67.70 1.16 -57.56
C ASP A 267 67.87 1.88 -56.21
N SER A 268 69.11 2.08 -55.77
CA SER A 268 69.47 2.72 -54.51
C SER A 268 68.85 2.08 -53.25
N ALA A 269 68.48 0.78 -53.30
CA ALA A 269 68.01 0.03 -52.14
C ALA A 269 69.17 -0.20 -51.15
N LEU A 270 68.97 0.08 -49.85
CA LEU A 270 70.01 0.02 -48.80
C LEU A 270 71.32 0.78 -49.17
N TYR A 271 71.20 1.88 -49.92
CA TYR A 271 72.34 2.60 -50.51
C TYR A 271 73.42 3.02 -49.50
N ALA A 272 73.02 3.57 -48.35
CA ALA A 272 73.91 4.08 -47.31
C ALA A 272 73.78 3.32 -45.98
N ASN A 273 73.84 1.98 -46.04
CA ASN A 273 73.94 1.13 -44.85
C ASN A 273 75.39 0.96 -44.41
N LEU A 274 75.70 1.34 -43.16
CA LEU A 274 77.07 1.41 -42.63
C LEU A 274 77.32 0.39 -41.51
N GLU A 275 76.36 0.22 -40.60
CA GLU A 275 76.50 -0.61 -39.39
C GLU A 275 75.37 -1.66 -39.24
N GLY A 276 74.24 -1.54 -39.95
CA GLY A 276 73.03 -2.33 -39.64
C GLY A 276 72.91 -3.69 -40.35
N GLU A 277 72.85 -4.79 -39.59
CA GLU A 277 72.72 -6.15 -40.14
C GLU A 277 71.27 -6.64 -40.38
N ASN A 278 71.12 -7.75 -41.13
CA ASN A 278 69.87 -8.46 -41.44
C ASN A 278 68.73 -7.66 -42.10
N ASN A 279 69.02 -6.60 -42.87
CA ASN A 279 67.97 -5.79 -43.50
C ASN A 279 67.56 -6.32 -44.89
N LEU A 280 66.26 -6.26 -45.20
CA LEU A 280 65.69 -6.60 -46.50
C LEU A 280 64.96 -5.39 -47.10
N ALA A 281 65.36 -4.95 -48.28
CA ALA A 281 64.85 -3.80 -49.03
C ALA A 281 64.47 -4.20 -50.47
N VAL A 282 63.20 -4.15 -50.87
CA VAL A 282 62.76 -4.42 -52.25
C VAL A 282 61.96 -3.24 -52.80
N GLY A 283 62.57 -2.51 -53.73
CA GLY A 283 62.00 -1.31 -54.35
C GLY A 283 63.02 -0.19 -54.46
N THR A 284 62.77 0.76 -55.36
CA THR A 284 63.62 1.95 -55.50
C THR A 284 63.69 2.72 -54.18
N LYS A 285 64.90 3.01 -53.70
CA LYS A 285 65.18 3.76 -52.47
C LYS A 285 64.51 3.19 -51.20
N ALA A 286 64.18 1.90 -51.19
CA ALA A 286 63.82 1.20 -49.96
C ALA A 286 65.03 1.21 -49.00
N LEU A 287 64.84 1.62 -47.74
CA LEU A 287 65.90 1.76 -46.73
C LEU A 287 67.12 2.60 -47.18
N GLN A 288 66.94 3.64 -48.01
CA GLN A 288 68.04 4.34 -48.68
C GLN A 288 69.15 4.85 -47.74
N ILE A 289 68.82 5.46 -46.59
CA ILE A 289 69.80 6.09 -45.67
C ILE A 289 69.98 5.36 -44.32
N ASN A 290 69.68 4.06 -44.26
CA ASN A 290 69.75 3.21 -43.06
C ASN A 290 71.16 3.13 -42.44
N THR A 291 71.63 4.11 -41.67
CA THR A 291 73.02 4.08 -41.20
C THR A 291 73.34 2.91 -40.25
N ALA A 292 72.48 2.61 -39.26
CA ALA A 292 72.74 1.64 -38.20
C ALA A 292 71.49 0.87 -37.74
N GLY A 293 70.39 0.91 -38.50
CA GLY A 293 69.17 0.16 -38.18
C GLY A 293 69.29 -1.32 -38.55
N GLU A 294 68.89 -2.23 -37.68
CA GLU A 294 68.98 -3.69 -37.86
C GLU A 294 67.60 -4.35 -38.01
N ASP A 295 67.56 -5.55 -38.60
CA ASP A 295 66.35 -6.40 -38.74
C ASP A 295 65.15 -5.70 -39.44
N ASN A 296 65.39 -4.72 -40.31
CA ASN A 296 64.32 -4.00 -41.00
C ASN A 296 63.92 -4.66 -42.33
N LEU A 297 62.61 -4.74 -42.58
CA LEU A 297 62.00 -5.34 -43.77
C LEU A 297 61.16 -4.29 -44.53
N ALA A 298 61.71 -3.72 -45.60
CA ALA A 298 61.10 -2.70 -46.44
C ALA A 298 60.81 -3.24 -47.86
N ILE A 299 59.56 -3.20 -48.31
CA ILE A 299 59.13 -3.64 -49.65
C ILE A 299 58.19 -2.59 -50.23
N GLY A 300 58.67 -1.80 -51.19
CA GLY A 300 57.95 -0.74 -51.86
C GLY A 300 58.84 0.47 -52.19
N ASN A 301 58.44 1.27 -53.17
CA ASN A 301 59.17 2.49 -53.56
C ASN A 301 59.20 3.49 -52.39
N PHE A 302 60.38 3.99 -52.02
CA PHE A 302 60.64 4.83 -50.84
C PHE A 302 60.19 4.24 -49.48
N SER A 303 59.95 2.93 -49.39
CA SER A 303 59.61 2.28 -48.11
C SER A 303 60.76 2.43 -47.12
N LEU A 304 60.46 2.92 -45.91
CA LEU A 304 61.41 3.12 -44.81
C LEU A 304 62.66 3.95 -45.21
N SER A 305 62.52 4.84 -46.20
CA SER A 305 63.68 5.43 -46.90
C SER A 305 64.59 6.32 -46.04
N ALA A 306 64.04 6.99 -45.01
CA ALA A 306 64.75 7.93 -44.15
C ALA A 306 65.35 7.33 -42.86
N ASN A 307 65.26 6.00 -42.67
CA ASN A 307 65.69 5.34 -41.45
C ASN A 307 67.16 5.63 -41.15
N ILE A 308 67.50 5.95 -39.89
CA ILE A 308 68.88 6.25 -39.47
C ILE A 308 69.35 5.16 -38.50
N THR A 309 68.63 4.97 -37.39
CA THR A 309 68.96 3.99 -36.33
C THR A 309 67.75 3.16 -35.87
N GLY A 310 66.61 3.26 -36.55
CA GLY A 310 65.42 2.48 -36.18
C GLY A 310 65.62 1.00 -36.52
N SER A 311 65.32 0.10 -35.59
CA SER A 311 65.49 -1.35 -35.79
C SER A 311 64.17 -2.12 -35.69
N SER A 312 64.15 -3.32 -36.28
CA SER A 312 63.03 -4.25 -36.30
C SER A 312 61.73 -3.69 -36.91
N ASN A 313 61.83 -2.80 -37.90
CA ASN A 313 60.66 -2.23 -38.57
C ASN A 313 60.26 -3.02 -39.82
N LEU A 314 58.96 -3.20 -40.05
CA LEU A 314 58.35 -3.78 -41.25
C LEU A 314 57.61 -2.68 -42.03
N ALA A 315 57.90 -2.52 -43.32
CA ALA A 315 57.33 -1.49 -44.20
C ALA A 315 56.98 -2.07 -45.59
N LEU A 316 55.76 -2.59 -45.76
CA LEU A 316 55.26 -3.19 -47.00
C LEU A 316 54.28 -2.24 -47.71
N GLY A 317 54.78 -1.41 -48.63
CA GLY A 317 53.98 -0.47 -49.41
C GLY A 317 54.79 0.70 -49.96
N VAL A 318 54.24 1.42 -50.95
CA VAL A 318 54.84 2.66 -51.44
C VAL A 318 54.78 3.72 -50.34
N GLU A 319 55.92 4.33 -50.02
CA GLU A 319 56.09 5.33 -48.94
C GLU A 319 55.72 4.85 -47.51
N ALA A 320 55.58 3.54 -47.28
CA ALA A 320 55.37 2.99 -45.94
C ALA A 320 56.57 3.35 -45.02
N LEU A 321 56.32 3.93 -43.83
CA LEU A 321 57.34 4.41 -42.88
C LEU A 321 58.40 5.38 -43.48
N LYS A 322 58.07 6.11 -44.56
CA LYS A 322 59.03 6.89 -45.36
C LYS A 322 59.99 7.78 -44.55
N LEU A 323 59.48 8.53 -43.56
CA LEU A 323 60.24 9.52 -42.78
C LEU A 323 60.76 8.99 -41.42
N ASN A 324 60.66 7.69 -41.15
CA ASN A 324 61.16 7.11 -39.90
C ASN A 324 62.65 7.41 -39.77
N THR A 325 63.11 7.88 -38.61
CA THR A 325 64.54 8.20 -38.37
C THR A 325 65.13 7.29 -37.29
N THR A 326 64.52 7.26 -36.11
CA THR A 326 64.98 6.45 -34.96
C THR A 326 63.90 5.53 -34.39
N GLY A 327 62.67 5.58 -34.91
CA GLY A 327 61.56 4.75 -34.41
C GLY A 327 61.81 3.26 -34.67
N GLY A 328 61.57 2.42 -33.65
CA GLY A 328 61.78 0.98 -33.73
C GLY A 328 60.50 0.15 -33.56
N MET A 329 60.57 -1.11 -33.97
CA MET A 329 59.50 -2.10 -33.82
C MET A 329 58.14 -1.71 -34.43
N ASN A 330 58.15 -0.90 -35.50
CA ASN A 330 56.94 -0.48 -36.20
C ASN A 330 56.57 -1.43 -37.35
N ILE A 331 55.28 -1.68 -37.58
CA ILE A 331 54.74 -2.47 -38.69
C ILE A 331 53.83 -1.59 -39.54
N ALA A 332 54.26 -1.21 -40.75
CA ALA A 332 53.47 -0.54 -41.77
C ALA A 332 53.21 -1.48 -42.96
N ILE A 333 51.94 -1.68 -43.33
CA ILE A 333 51.53 -2.49 -44.48
C ILE A 333 50.42 -1.75 -45.22
N GLY A 334 50.74 -1.13 -46.36
CA GLY A 334 49.83 -0.28 -47.14
C GLY A 334 50.56 0.89 -47.78
N ALA A 335 49.97 1.49 -48.81
CA ALA A 335 50.52 2.72 -49.38
C ALA A 335 50.35 3.88 -48.38
N GLY A 336 51.42 4.65 -48.17
CA GLY A 336 51.43 5.78 -47.24
C GLY A 336 51.17 5.44 -45.76
N ALA A 337 51.27 4.18 -45.35
CA ALA A 337 51.11 3.79 -43.94
C ALA A 337 52.30 4.32 -43.10
N MET A 338 52.02 5.09 -42.05
CA MET A 338 53.03 5.74 -41.19
C MET A 338 54.07 6.63 -41.91
N THR A 339 53.71 7.26 -43.04
CA THR A 339 54.66 8.07 -43.85
C THR A 339 55.47 9.08 -43.02
N ASN A 340 54.83 9.78 -42.07
CA ASN A 340 55.46 10.86 -41.31
C ASN A 340 56.03 10.44 -39.94
N ASN A 341 56.04 9.14 -39.61
CA ASN A 341 56.65 8.66 -38.36
C ASN A 341 58.10 9.09 -38.32
N THR A 342 58.57 9.70 -37.23
CA THR A 342 59.99 10.13 -37.10
C THR A 342 60.72 9.37 -36.01
N THR A 343 60.15 9.34 -34.80
CA THR A 343 60.72 8.64 -33.64
C THR A 343 59.73 7.72 -32.94
N GLY A 344 58.47 7.67 -33.38
CA GLY A 344 57.44 6.82 -32.78
C GLY A 344 57.79 5.33 -32.88
N GLU A 345 57.51 4.57 -31.83
CA GLU A 345 57.88 3.15 -31.70
C GLU A 345 56.70 2.23 -31.38
N HIS A 346 56.88 0.94 -31.67
CA HIS A 346 55.92 -0.15 -31.39
C HIS A 346 54.53 0.05 -32.04
N ASN A 347 54.44 0.82 -33.13
CA ASN A 347 53.18 1.08 -33.82
C ASN A 347 52.87 0.00 -34.88
N VAL A 348 51.60 -0.38 -35.02
CA VAL A 348 51.10 -1.29 -36.05
C VAL A 348 50.13 -0.54 -36.93
N SER A 349 50.27 -0.64 -38.25
CA SER A 349 49.53 0.14 -39.25
C SER A 349 49.29 -0.71 -40.49
N VAL A 350 48.04 -1.09 -40.76
CA VAL A 350 47.67 -2.01 -41.86
C VAL A 350 46.52 -1.44 -42.68
N GLY A 351 46.86 -0.89 -43.84
CA GLY A 351 45.96 -0.36 -44.87
C GLY A 351 46.38 1.04 -45.35
N ASP A 352 45.64 1.55 -46.34
CA ASP A 352 45.97 2.78 -47.05
C ASP A 352 45.92 4.02 -46.15
N ALA A 353 46.98 4.84 -46.21
CA ALA A 353 47.17 6.07 -45.44
C ALA A 353 46.93 5.92 -43.91
N THR A 354 47.11 4.73 -43.36
CA THR A 354 46.94 4.48 -41.92
C THR A 354 48.02 5.17 -41.10
N LEU A 355 47.63 5.78 -39.97
CA LEU A 355 48.55 6.40 -39.00
C LEU A 355 49.50 7.44 -39.65
N LEU A 356 49.04 8.09 -40.73
CA LEU A 356 49.86 8.85 -41.70
C LEU A 356 50.72 9.94 -41.06
N ASN A 357 50.14 10.74 -40.16
CA ASN A 357 50.79 11.92 -39.57
C ASN A 357 51.45 11.66 -38.21
N ASN A 358 51.53 10.40 -37.75
CA ASN A 358 52.20 10.09 -36.49
C ASN A 358 53.64 10.58 -36.58
N THR A 359 54.14 11.31 -35.59
CA THR A 359 55.51 11.82 -35.58
C THR A 359 56.31 11.17 -34.45
N THR A 360 55.75 11.17 -33.24
CA THR A 360 56.37 10.65 -32.01
C THR A 360 55.45 9.74 -31.18
N GLY A 361 54.21 9.50 -31.62
CA GLY A 361 53.24 8.66 -30.90
C GLY A 361 53.63 7.18 -30.93
N ASN A 362 53.35 6.47 -29.83
CA ASN A 362 53.85 5.12 -29.58
C ASN A 362 52.74 4.11 -29.25
N ARG A 363 52.99 2.84 -29.56
CA ARG A 363 52.12 1.70 -29.23
C ARG A 363 50.70 1.82 -29.79
N ASN A 364 50.54 2.50 -30.93
CA ASN A 364 49.26 2.64 -31.61
C ASN A 364 49.02 1.46 -32.57
N VAL A 365 47.79 0.98 -32.69
CA VAL A 365 47.38 -0.09 -33.61
C VAL A 365 46.30 0.43 -34.55
N SER A 366 46.62 0.63 -35.82
CA SER A 366 45.75 1.17 -36.86
C SER A 366 45.52 0.13 -37.95
N ILE A 367 44.29 -0.27 -38.23
CA ILE A 367 43.96 -1.27 -39.27
C ILE A 367 42.72 -0.80 -40.04
N GLY A 368 42.80 -0.61 -41.35
CA GLY A 368 41.71 -0.07 -42.18
C GLY A 368 42.22 0.90 -43.24
N GLY A 369 41.33 1.59 -43.95
CA GLY A 369 41.72 2.77 -44.74
C GLY A 369 41.57 4.03 -43.89
N GLN A 370 42.56 4.94 -43.91
CA GLN A 370 42.48 6.24 -43.23
C GLN A 370 42.16 6.17 -41.71
N SER A 371 42.47 5.06 -41.04
CA SER A 371 42.41 5.02 -39.57
C SER A 371 43.56 5.81 -38.95
N LEU A 372 43.24 6.54 -37.87
CA LEU A 372 44.17 7.30 -37.02
C LEU A 372 45.10 8.26 -37.78
N VAL A 373 44.63 8.81 -38.91
CA VAL A 373 45.41 9.63 -39.86
C VAL A 373 46.08 10.85 -39.23
N PHE A 374 45.39 11.56 -38.33
CA PHE A 374 45.86 12.83 -37.79
C PHE A 374 46.65 12.73 -36.48
N ASN A 375 46.85 11.53 -35.93
CA ASN A 375 47.64 11.33 -34.70
C ASN A 375 49.05 11.88 -34.90
N GLN A 376 49.55 12.69 -33.96
CA GLN A 376 50.89 13.28 -34.02
C GLN A 376 51.78 12.67 -32.93
N ASP A 377 51.30 12.69 -31.69
CA ASP A 377 52.00 12.26 -30.48
C ASP A 377 51.14 11.39 -29.53
N GLY A 378 49.86 11.19 -29.84
CA GLY A 378 48.94 10.32 -29.08
C GLY A 378 49.44 8.87 -28.99
N ASN A 379 49.20 8.23 -27.84
CA ASN A 379 49.79 6.93 -27.48
C ASN A 379 48.76 5.87 -27.08
N ASN A 380 49.09 4.60 -27.28
CA ASN A 380 48.29 3.43 -26.87
C ASN A 380 46.87 3.42 -27.46
N ASN A 381 46.66 4.00 -28.65
CA ASN A 381 45.37 4.01 -29.34
C ASN A 381 45.19 2.75 -30.20
N ILE A 382 43.98 2.20 -30.24
CA ILE A 382 43.59 1.09 -31.13
C ILE A 382 42.51 1.63 -32.08
N ALA A 383 42.70 1.51 -33.39
CA ALA A 383 41.84 2.06 -34.44
C ALA A 383 41.66 1.04 -35.58
N ILE A 384 40.61 0.21 -35.51
CA ILE A 384 40.34 -0.90 -36.44
C ILE A 384 39.04 -0.63 -37.20
N GLY A 385 39.14 -0.12 -38.42
CA GLY A 385 38.02 0.24 -39.29
C GLY A 385 38.40 1.36 -40.26
N ASN A 386 37.58 1.62 -41.28
CA ASN A 386 37.77 2.80 -42.13
C ASN A 386 37.39 4.07 -41.33
N ASN A 387 38.26 5.09 -41.37
CA ASN A 387 38.15 6.35 -40.62
C ASN A 387 38.04 6.18 -39.09
N ALA A 388 38.41 5.01 -38.55
CA ALA A 388 38.43 4.79 -37.11
C ALA A 388 39.43 5.76 -36.46
N LEU A 389 38.95 6.56 -35.51
CA LEU A 389 39.73 7.55 -34.75
C LEU A 389 40.49 8.57 -35.65
N GLU A 390 39.96 8.89 -36.83
CA GLU A 390 40.60 9.71 -37.86
C GLU A 390 41.16 11.05 -37.34
N SER A 391 40.33 11.86 -36.67
CA SER A 391 40.62 13.24 -36.26
C SER A 391 41.44 13.40 -34.97
N ASN A 392 41.89 12.30 -34.36
CA ASN A 392 42.60 12.35 -33.08
C ASN A 392 44.07 12.75 -33.29
N ALA A 393 44.48 13.95 -32.85
CA ALA A 393 45.88 14.38 -32.95
C ALA A 393 46.72 13.98 -31.72
N HIS A 394 46.19 14.25 -30.52
CA HIS A 394 46.93 14.14 -29.26
C HIS A 394 46.32 13.15 -28.25
N GLY A 395 45.06 12.74 -28.45
CA GLY A 395 44.34 11.87 -27.52
C GLY A 395 44.97 10.49 -27.41
N SER A 396 44.88 9.88 -26.22
CA SER A 396 45.60 8.65 -25.87
C SER A 396 44.69 7.61 -25.17
N ALA A 397 45.11 6.35 -25.21
CA ALA A 397 44.39 5.22 -24.61
C ALA A 397 42.93 5.06 -25.10
N ASN A 398 42.67 5.39 -26.37
CA ASN A 398 41.37 5.18 -27.00
C ASN A 398 41.29 3.82 -27.73
N ILE A 399 40.12 3.19 -27.72
CA ILE A 399 39.80 2.00 -28.50
C ILE A 399 38.67 2.35 -29.47
N ALA A 400 38.91 2.27 -30.77
CA ALA A 400 37.96 2.49 -31.85
C ALA A 400 37.97 1.24 -32.76
N ILE A 401 36.88 0.48 -32.80
CA ILE A 401 36.76 -0.75 -33.58
C ILE A 401 35.43 -0.71 -34.34
N GLY A 402 35.45 -0.32 -35.60
CA GLY A 402 34.28 -0.09 -36.45
C GLY A 402 34.52 1.00 -37.48
N ILE A 403 33.71 1.04 -38.54
CA ILE A 403 33.72 2.16 -39.50
C ILE A 403 33.26 3.42 -38.76
N ASP A 404 33.95 4.54 -38.98
CA ASP A 404 33.68 5.85 -38.41
C ASP A 404 33.60 5.92 -36.86
N ALA A 405 34.11 4.90 -36.16
CA ALA A 405 34.17 4.88 -34.69
C ALA A 405 35.15 5.96 -34.18
N LEU A 406 34.68 6.85 -33.29
CA LEU A 406 35.43 8.03 -32.81
C LEU A 406 35.99 8.95 -33.93
N ALA A 407 35.46 8.92 -35.16
CA ALA A 407 36.08 9.59 -36.32
C ALA A 407 36.30 11.11 -36.16
N GLN A 408 35.37 11.83 -35.52
CA GLN A 408 35.46 13.27 -35.26
C GLN A 408 36.00 13.59 -33.85
N SER A 409 36.58 12.60 -33.16
CA SER A 409 37.12 12.79 -31.82
C SER A 409 38.46 13.49 -31.86
N THR A 410 38.49 14.74 -31.37
CA THR A 410 39.68 15.59 -31.30
C THR A 410 40.22 15.61 -29.87
N ASP A 411 41.40 15.04 -29.68
CA ASP A 411 42.22 15.15 -28.47
C ASP A 411 41.55 14.70 -27.16
N ARG A 412 40.67 13.71 -27.27
CA ARG A 412 40.02 13.06 -26.11
C ARG A 412 40.73 11.76 -25.76
N SER A 413 40.68 11.36 -24.49
CA SER A 413 41.38 10.18 -24.00
C SER A 413 40.46 9.24 -23.20
N ASN A 414 40.89 7.99 -23.05
CA ASN A 414 40.21 6.92 -22.29
C ASN A 414 38.81 6.54 -22.82
N ASN A 415 38.58 6.64 -24.13
CA ASN A 415 37.30 6.25 -24.73
C ASN A 415 37.33 4.84 -25.34
N VAL A 416 36.21 4.13 -25.28
CA VAL A 416 36.03 2.81 -25.90
C VAL A 416 34.83 2.87 -26.83
N ALA A 417 35.03 2.62 -28.11
CA ALA A 417 34.03 2.66 -29.18
C ALA A 417 34.16 1.41 -30.05
N ILE A 418 33.28 0.43 -29.86
CA ILE A 418 33.30 -0.86 -30.57
C ILE A 418 31.98 -1.00 -31.33
N GLY A 419 31.94 -0.59 -32.59
CA GLY A 419 30.78 -0.64 -33.47
C GLY A 419 30.80 0.48 -34.51
N ASP A 420 30.09 0.29 -35.61
CA ASP A 420 29.89 1.33 -36.63
C ASP A 420 29.38 2.63 -36.00
N SER A 421 30.06 3.74 -36.29
CA SER A 421 29.73 5.09 -35.83
C SER A 421 29.58 5.25 -34.30
N ALA A 422 30.16 4.36 -33.50
CA ALA A 422 30.17 4.50 -32.04
C ALA A 422 31.00 5.73 -31.62
N LEU A 423 30.45 6.58 -30.74
CA LEU A 423 31.09 7.82 -30.27
C LEU A 423 31.58 8.77 -31.39
N HIS A 424 30.90 8.76 -32.55
CA HIS A 424 31.36 9.45 -33.76
C HIS A 424 31.75 10.93 -33.57
N TYR A 425 30.93 11.73 -32.89
CA TYR A 425 31.17 13.16 -32.62
C TYR A 425 31.85 13.46 -31.27
N ASN A 426 32.31 12.46 -30.54
CA ASN A 426 32.77 12.58 -29.15
C ASN A 426 33.97 13.52 -28.98
N GLY A 427 33.79 14.62 -28.26
CA GLY A 427 34.80 15.68 -28.08
C GLY A 427 34.65 16.86 -29.06
N LEU A 428 33.73 16.81 -30.02
CA LEU A 428 33.53 17.90 -30.96
C LEU A 428 33.06 19.17 -30.24
N GLY A 429 33.88 20.24 -30.29
CA GLY A 429 33.62 21.50 -29.58
C GLY A 429 33.99 21.48 -28.09
N ALA A 430 34.72 20.47 -27.62
CA ALA A 430 35.13 20.33 -26.23
C ALA A 430 36.13 21.42 -25.78
N ILE A 431 35.67 22.32 -24.91
CA ILE A 431 36.49 23.39 -24.29
C ILE A 431 37.23 22.99 -23.00
N GLU A 432 36.70 22.02 -22.25
CA GLU A 432 37.31 21.51 -21.01
C GLU A 432 38.07 20.20 -21.26
N GLU A 433 39.02 19.87 -20.38
CA GLU A 433 39.84 18.64 -20.46
C GLU A 433 38.98 17.37 -20.30
N TYR A 434 37.99 17.39 -19.41
CA TYR A 434 37.15 16.21 -19.11
C TYR A 434 36.04 15.96 -20.14
N HIS A 435 35.69 16.93 -20.99
CA HIS A 435 34.65 16.78 -21.99
C HIS A 435 34.99 15.65 -22.97
N GLY A 436 34.02 14.78 -23.27
CA GLY A 436 34.20 13.67 -24.21
C GLY A 436 35.21 12.60 -23.75
N THR A 437 35.47 12.48 -22.44
CA THR A 437 36.40 11.46 -21.88
C THR A 437 35.66 10.35 -21.13
N ALA A 438 36.36 9.23 -20.94
CA ALA A 438 35.87 8.06 -20.19
C ALA A 438 34.54 7.46 -20.71
N ASN A 439 34.19 7.68 -21.98
CA ASN A 439 32.97 7.14 -22.57
C ASN A 439 33.21 5.74 -23.14
N THR A 440 32.31 4.81 -22.82
CA THR A 440 32.30 3.44 -23.36
C THR A 440 31.05 3.23 -24.21
N ALA A 441 31.20 2.76 -25.45
CA ALA A 441 30.16 2.53 -26.42
C ALA A 441 30.41 1.21 -27.16
N VAL A 442 29.60 0.18 -26.90
CA VAL A 442 29.72 -1.14 -27.53
C VAL A 442 28.45 -1.47 -28.31
N GLY A 443 28.55 -1.33 -29.63
CA GLY A 443 27.56 -1.59 -30.66
C GLY A 443 27.20 -0.36 -31.51
N THR A 444 26.49 -0.59 -32.61
CA THR A 444 26.32 0.40 -33.69
C THR A 444 25.59 1.68 -33.24
N SER A 445 26.21 2.82 -33.55
CA SER A 445 25.72 4.18 -33.30
C SER A 445 25.35 4.47 -31.84
N ASN A 446 25.99 3.80 -30.89
CA ASN A 446 25.89 4.16 -29.48
C ASN A 446 26.67 5.46 -29.22
N LEU A 447 26.09 6.38 -28.43
CA LEU A 447 26.67 7.69 -28.14
C LEU A 447 27.12 8.49 -29.40
N ARG A 448 26.48 8.28 -30.56
CA ARG A 448 26.92 8.87 -31.84
C ARG A 448 27.04 10.39 -31.78
N ASN A 449 26.04 11.06 -31.21
CA ASN A 449 25.95 12.52 -31.16
C ASN A 449 26.58 13.13 -29.90
N ASN A 450 27.28 12.33 -29.08
CA ASN A 450 27.97 12.83 -27.89
C ASN A 450 29.00 13.87 -28.29
N THR A 451 28.98 15.06 -27.69
CA THR A 451 29.94 16.13 -27.98
C THR A 451 30.78 16.42 -26.74
N THR A 452 30.16 16.79 -25.62
CA THR A 452 30.85 17.14 -24.36
C THR A 452 30.59 16.15 -23.23
N GLY A 453 29.53 15.34 -23.31
CA GLY A 453 29.18 14.35 -22.29
C GLY A 453 30.32 13.39 -21.97
N TYR A 454 30.47 13.00 -20.71
CA TYR A 454 31.60 12.22 -20.20
C TYR A 454 31.16 11.11 -19.22
N ALA A 455 32.01 10.11 -19.04
CA ALA A 455 31.79 8.95 -18.16
C ALA A 455 30.49 8.16 -18.45
N ASN A 456 30.01 8.17 -19.70
CA ASN A 456 28.83 7.41 -20.12
C ASN A 456 29.20 6.00 -20.59
N THR A 457 28.40 4.98 -20.24
CA THR A 457 28.56 3.60 -20.68
C THR A 457 27.32 3.13 -21.46
N ALA A 458 27.45 2.87 -22.75
CA ALA A 458 26.37 2.41 -23.63
C ALA A 458 26.70 1.05 -24.29
N VAL A 459 25.84 0.05 -24.08
CA VAL A 459 25.97 -1.28 -24.70
C VAL A 459 24.66 -1.67 -25.38
N GLY A 460 24.70 -2.03 -26.67
CA GLY A 460 23.50 -2.30 -27.47
C GLY A 460 23.55 -1.61 -28.84
N THR A 461 22.40 -1.21 -29.39
CA THR A 461 22.30 -0.55 -30.69
C THR A 461 21.49 0.73 -30.58
N LYS A 462 22.03 1.86 -31.07
CA LYS A 462 21.46 3.21 -30.95
C LYS A 462 21.12 3.60 -29.51
N SER A 463 21.90 3.12 -28.54
CA SER A 463 21.74 3.46 -27.14
C SER A 463 22.47 4.78 -26.84
N MET A 464 21.81 5.70 -26.12
CA MET A 464 22.30 7.07 -25.90
C MET A 464 22.69 7.81 -27.19
N ILE A 465 22.02 7.53 -28.32
CA ILE A 465 22.42 8.07 -29.64
C ILE A 465 22.30 9.60 -29.73
N ASP A 466 21.30 10.20 -29.10
CA ASP A 466 21.05 11.64 -29.11
C ASP A 466 21.73 12.40 -27.95
N ASN A 467 22.48 11.69 -27.08
CA ASN A 467 23.20 12.31 -25.96
C ASN A 467 24.23 13.28 -26.52
N THR A 468 24.25 14.52 -26.05
CA THR A 468 25.22 15.54 -26.45
C THR A 468 26.10 15.91 -25.26
N GLU A 469 25.46 16.27 -24.14
CA GLU A 469 26.12 16.80 -22.95
C GLU A 469 25.93 15.93 -21.70
N GLY A 470 24.98 14.99 -21.71
CA GLY A 470 24.65 14.16 -20.54
C GLY A 470 25.82 13.34 -19.99
N THR A 471 25.85 13.13 -18.68
CA THR A 471 27.03 12.65 -17.94
C THR A 471 26.73 11.47 -17.02
N GLY A 472 27.70 10.55 -16.86
CA GLY A 472 27.61 9.46 -15.90
C GLY A 472 26.45 8.47 -16.11
N ASN A 473 25.90 8.40 -17.33
CA ASN A 473 24.77 7.52 -17.64
C ASN A 473 25.25 6.11 -17.98
N THR A 474 24.47 5.10 -17.58
CA THR A 474 24.72 3.68 -17.90
C THR A 474 23.53 3.11 -18.66
N SER A 475 23.74 2.57 -19.85
CA SER A 475 22.71 1.93 -20.66
C SER A 475 23.14 0.57 -21.21
N LEU A 476 22.23 -0.40 -21.11
CA LEU A 476 22.40 -1.77 -21.60
C LEU A 476 21.11 -2.23 -22.30
N GLY A 477 21.05 -2.07 -23.61
CA GLY A 477 19.91 -2.47 -24.44
C GLY A 477 19.78 -1.69 -25.73
N ALA A 478 19.08 -2.25 -26.72
CA ALA A 478 18.77 -1.54 -27.95
C ALA A 478 17.84 -0.34 -27.66
N SER A 479 18.20 0.84 -28.15
CA SER A 479 17.48 2.11 -27.89
C SER A 479 17.27 2.46 -26.40
N ALA A 480 18.07 1.91 -25.47
CA ALA A 480 18.06 2.38 -24.08
C ALA A 480 18.65 3.81 -24.01
N LEU A 481 18.03 4.69 -23.22
CA LEU A 481 18.36 6.14 -23.12
C LEU A 481 18.46 6.86 -24.49
N ARG A 482 17.69 6.41 -25.49
CA ARG A 482 17.91 6.83 -26.89
C ARG A 482 17.88 8.35 -27.10
N ARG A 483 16.86 9.02 -26.55
CA ARG A 483 16.65 10.47 -26.65
C ARG A 483 17.14 11.24 -25.41
N ASN A 484 18.12 10.71 -24.68
CA ASN A 484 18.81 11.51 -23.66
C ASN A 484 19.60 12.62 -24.36
N ILE A 485 19.51 13.87 -23.90
CA ILE A 485 20.24 15.01 -24.48
C ILE A 485 21.30 15.48 -23.46
N SER A 486 20.84 15.91 -22.29
CA SER A 486 21.64 16.46 -21.17
C SER A 486 21.44 15.71 -19.85
N GLY A 487 20.42 14.83 -19.77
CA GLY A 487 20.12 14.03 -18.58
C GLY A 487 21.34 13.25 -18.06
N SER A 488 21.48 13.14 -16.74
CA SER A 488 22.70 12.64 -16.11
C SER A 488 22.44 11.64 -14.97
N LYS A 489 23.42 10.75 -14.72
CA LYS A 489 23.38 9.69 -13.69
C LYS A 489 22.24 8.67 -13.85
N ASN A 490 21.69 8.51 -15.05
CA ASN A 490 20.61 7.56 -15.32
C ASN A 490 21.15 6.14 -15.54
N THR A 491 20.43 5.11 -15.07
CA THR A 491 20.74 3.69 -15.31
C THR A 491 19.59 3.01 -16.06
N ALA A 492 19.78 2.64 -17.33
CA ALA A 492 18.74 2.07 -18.19
C ALA A 492 19.12 0.69 -18.77
N ILE A 493 18.52 -0.38 -18.27
CA ILE A 493 18.81 -1.77 -18.65
C ILE A 493 17.55 -2.41 -19.25
N GLY A 494 17.56 -2.67 -20.55
CA GLY A 494 16.43 -3.28 -21.28
C GLY A 494 16.18 -2.67 -22.65
N LEU A 495 15.30 -3.29 -23.44
CA LEU A 495 14.85 -2.75 -24.72
C LEU A 495 14.07 -1.45 -24.49
N SER A 496 14.53 -0.34 -25.07
CA SER A 496 13.85 0.97 -24.98
C SER A 496 13.60 1.47 -23.54
N ALA A 497 14.40 1.03 -22.56
CA ALA A 497 14.39 1.60 -21.21
C ALA A 497 14.81 3.09 -21.28
N MET A 498 14.04 3.99 -20.66
CA MET A 498 14.22 5.45 -20.76
C MET A 498 14.33 5.98 -22.20
N PHE A 499 13.51 5.49 -23.14
CA PHE A 499 13.62 5.89 -24.55
C PHE A 499 13.50 7.41 -24.77
N PHE A 500 12.55 8.08 -24.10
CA PHE A 500 12.38 9.53 -24.05
C PHE A 500 12.73 10.05 -22.65
N ASN A 501 13.98 10.44 -22.43
CA ASN A 501 14.48 11.06 -21.20
C ASN A 501 15.37 12.26 -21.56
N GLU A 502 14.79 13.34 -22.09
CA GLU A 502 15.55 14.44 -22.72
C GLU A 502 16.52 15.11 -21.73
N GLU A 503 16.05 15.43 -20.52
CA GLU A 503 16.82 16.12 -19.46
C GLU A 503 16.79 15.40 -18.09
N GLY A 504 15.94 14.38 -17.95
CA GLY A 504 15.74 13.66 -16.68
C GLY A 504 17.02 13.04 -16.10
N SER A 505 17.14 13.01 -14.77
CA SER A 505 18.40 12.69 -14.08
C SER A 505 18.20 11.84 -12.82
N GLY A 506 19.20 11.03 -12.48
CA GLY A 506 19.19 10.17 -11.28
C GLY A 506 18.28 8.93 -11.36
N ASN A 507 17.63 8.68 -12.49
CA ASN A 507 16.66 7.61 -12.62
C ASN A 507 17.30 6.21 -12.73
N VAL A 508 16.54 5.18 -12.39
CA VAL A 508 16.88 3.77 -12.61
C VAL A 508 15.72 3.08 -13.35
N ALA A 509 15.98 2.45 -14.49
CA ALA A 509 15.00 1.72 -15.29
C ALA A 509 15.56 0.34 -15.66
N ILE A 510 14.94 -0.73 -15.19
CA ILE A 510 15.38 -2.12 -15.45
C ILE A 510 14.19 -2.93 -15.97
N GLY A 511 14.12 -3.10 -17.28
CA GLY A 511 13.02 -3.78 -17.97
C GLY A 511 12.77 -3.20 -19.36
N SER A 512 12.08 -3.95 -20.22
CA SER A 512 11.62 -3.43 -21.51
C SER A 512 10.62 -2.29 -21.30
N TYR A 513 10.83 -1.16 -21.97
CA TYR A 513 10.01 0.05 -21.86
C TYR A 513 9.82 0.60 -20.43
N ALA A 514 10.70 0.25 -19.49
CA ALA A 514 10.71 0.88 -18.17
C ALA A 514 11.06 2.38 -18.32
N LEU A 515 10.27 3.26 -17.69
CA LEU A 515 10.40 4.72 -17.74
C LEU A 515 10.46 5.30 -19.18
N ALA A 516 9.75 4.69 -20.14
CA ALA A 516 9.98 4.94 -21.56
C ALA A 516 9.57 6.34 -22.08
N ASN A 517 8.54 6.98 -21.52
CA ASN A 517 8.00 8.27 -21.95
C ASN A 517 8.04 9.28 -20.80
N SER A 518 9.23 9.74 -20.45
CA SER A 518 9.51 10.46 -19.20
C SER A 518 10.58 11.53 -19.40
N PRO A 519 10.31 12.58 -20.20
CA PRO A 519 11.35 13.49 -20.71
C PRO A 519 12.13 14.25 -19.62
N TYR A 520 11.50 14.52 -18.48
CA TYR A 520 12.03 15.36 -17.40
C TYR A 520 12.08 14.66 -16.03
N ALA A 521 11.90 13.34 -15.97
CA ALA A 521 11.79 12.59 -14.72
C ALA A 521 13.07 12.70 -13.86
N ILE A 522 12.93 12.85 -12.54
CA ILE A 522 14.05 12.93 -11.60
C ILE A 522 13.91 11.88 -10.48
N ASP A 523 15.01 11.19 -10.18
CA ASP A 523 15.17 10.25 -9.07
C ASP A 523 14.10 9.13 -9.00
N ASN A 524 13.56 8.71 -10.16
CA ASN A 524 12.56 7.63 -10.24
C ASN A 524 13.21 6.23 -10.38
N VAL A 525 12.62 5.21 -9.76
CA VAL A 525 13.08 3.81 -9.82
C VAL A 525 12.00 2.90 -10.44
N ALA A 526 12.17 2.48 -11.69
CA ALA A 526 11.29 1.59 -12.43
C ALA A 526 11.94 0.22 -12.70
N ILE A 527 11.37 -0.88 -12.19
CA ILE A 527 11.88 -2.24 -12.37
C ILE A 527 10.75 -3.17 -12.84
N GLY A 528 10.79 -3.57 -14.10
CA GLY A 528 9.79 -4.45 -14.73
C GLY A 528 9.40 -3.99 -16.13
N ASP A 529 8.77 -4.87 -16.91
CA ASP A 529 8.23 -4.50 -18.23
C ASP A 529 7.16 -3.41 -18.08
N SER A 530 7.34 -2.32 -18.82
CA SER A 530 6.43 -1.17 -18.85
C SER A 530 6.15 -0.53 -17.48
N ALA A 531 7.06 -0.71 -16.50
CA ALA A 531 7.01 0.00 -15.22
C ALA A 531 7.26 1.51 -15.46
N MET A 532 6.40 2.39 -14.95
CA MET A 532 6.40 3.83 -15.27
C MET A 532 6.47 4.16 -16.77
N PHE A 533 5.75 3.42 -17.62
CA PHE A 533 5.80 3.62 -19.08
C PHE A 533 5.59 5.08 -19.52
N TYR A 534 4.72 5.82 -18.82
CA TYR A 534 4.59 7.27 -18.87
C TYR A 534 4.69 7.82 -17.44
N ASN A 535 5.62 8.74 -17.20
CA ASN A 535 5.84 9.35 -15.89
C ASN A 535 6.49 10.73 -16.05
N ASP A 536 5.81 11.78 -15.57
CA ASP A 536 6.24 13.19 -15.58
C ASP A 536 6.42 13.78 -14.17
N GLY A 537 6.38 12.95 -13.12
CA GLY A 537 6.64 13.32 -11.73
C GLY A 537 7.85 12.60 -11.11
N ASP A 538 8.26 13.04 -9.93
CA ASP A 538 9.58 12.71 -9.36
C ASP A 538 9.52 11.80 -8.11
N GLU A 539 10.68 11.23 -7.76
CA GLU A 539 10.87 10.38 -6.56
C GLU A 539 10.00 9.11 -6.49
N ASN A 540 9.38 8.67 -7.60
CA ASN A 540 8.53 7.50 -7.57
C ASN A 540 9.36 6.20 -7.57
N THR A 541 8.79 5.12 -7.04
CA THR A 541 9.33 3.75 -7.09
C THR A 541 8.26 2.80 -7.61
N ALA A 542 8.58 2.03 -8.65
CA ALA A 542 7.69 1.10 -9.32
C ALA A 542 8.42 -0.22 -9.58
N ILE A 543 7.98 -1.32 -8.96
CA ILE A 543 8.60 -2.65 -9.06
C ILE A 543 7.52 -3.67 -9.44
N GLY A 544 7.57 -4.17 -10.67
CA GLY A 544 6.62 -5.12 -11.24
C GLY A 544 6.15 -4.69 -12.64
N SER A 545 5.69 -5.65 -13.45
CA SER A 545 5.20 -5.32 -14.80
C SER A 545 3.95 -4.44 -14.73
N SER A 546 3.97 -3.36 -15.51
CA SER A 546 2.96 -2.28 -15.53
C SER A 546 2.69 -1.66 -14.15
N SER A 547 3.65 -1.71 -13.21
CA SER A 547 3.56 -0.93 -11.97
C SER A 547 3.71 0.57 -12.29
N LEU A 548 2.81 1.38 -11.74
CA LEU A 548 2.73 2.83 -11.95
C LEU A 548 2.78 3.24 -13.45
N ALA A 549 2.21 2.41 -14.34
CA ALA A 549 2.48 2.49 -15.79
C ALA A 549 2.10 3.84 -16.42
N PHE A 550 1.05 4.49 -15.92
CA PHE A 550 0.67 5.84 -16.28
C PHE A 550 0.64 6.68 -15.02
N ASN A 551 1.62 7.56 -14.87
CA ASN A 551 1.69 8.57 -13.82
C ASN A 551 1.74 9.95 -14.48
N GLN A 552 0.73 10.77 -14.20
CA GLN A 552 0.69 12.19 -14.57
C GLN A 552 0.72 13.00 -13.26
N GLY A 553 1.59 13.99 -13.11
CA GLY A 553 1.75 14.87 -11.95
C GLY A 553 2.13 14.23 -10.60
N GLY A 554 2.08 12.90 -10.45
CA GLY A 554 2.25 12.22 -9.16
C GLY A 554 3.71 12.08 -8.73
N TYR A 555 4.01 12.38 -7.46
CA TYR A 555 5.36 12.31 -6.90
C TYR A 555 5.43 11.49 -5.61
N SER A 556 6.63 10.99 -5.31
CA SER A 556 6.97 10.19 -4.12
C SER A 556 6.05 8.97 -3.89
N ASN A 557 5.50 8.37 -4.96
CA ASN A 557 4.66 7.16 -4.87
C ASN A 557 5.52 5.88 -4.87
N THR A 558 5.10 4.86 -4.11
CA THR A 558 5.70 3.52 -4.10
C THR A 558 4.68 2.49 -4.61
N ALA A 559 4.99 1.77 -5.68
CA ALA A 559 4.15 0.76 -6.31
C ALA A 559 4.92 -0.56 -6.48
N VAL A 560 4.51 -1.65 -5.82
CA VAL A 560 5.22 -2.94 -5.85
C VAL A 560 4.26 -4.11 -6.14
N GLY A 561 4.26 -4.58 -7.37
CA GLY A 561 3.42 -5.68 -7.85
C GLY A 561 2.87 -5.47 -9.27
N PHE A 562 2.31 -6.52 -9.86
CA PHE A 562 1.68 -6.44 -11.18
C PHE A 562 0.51 -5.45 -11.19
N LYS A 563 0.55 -4.47 -12.11
CA LYS A 563 -0.48 -3.42 -12.26
C LYS A 563 -0.83 -2.64 -10.98
N THR A 564 0.13 -2.53 -10.06
CA THR A 564 0.02 -1.62 -8.91
C THR A 564 -0.07 -0.18 -9.37
N LEU A 565 -1.03 0.59 -8.82
CA LEU A 565 -1.17 2.03 -9.05
C LEU A 565 -1.13 2.42 -10.55
N VAL A 566 -1.69 1.56 -11.43
CA VAL A 566 -1.42 1.57 -12.88
C VAL A 566 -1.89 2.85 -13.60
N SER A 567 -2.86 3.58 -13.04
CA SER A 567 -3.47 4.77 -13.64
C SER A 567 -3.55 5.93 -12.64
N ASN A 568 -2.43 6.61 -12.40
CA ASN A 568 -2.30 7.78 -11.53
C ASN A 568 -2.19 9.07 -12.36
N THR A 569 -2.95 10.10 -11.98
CA THR A 569 -3.11 11.33 -12.79
C THR A 569 -2.81 12.63 -12.03
N GLU A 570 -2.65 12.56 -10.71
CA GLU A 570 -2.18 13.65 -9.83
C GLU A 570 -1.83 13.16 -8.40
N GLY A 571 -2.08 11.88 -8.08
CA GLY A 571 -1.90 11.34 -6.73
C GLY A 571 -0.43 11.27 -6.27
N TYR A 572 -0.16 11.63 -5.02
CA TYR A 572 1.18 11.67 -4.44
C TYR A 572 1.26 10.95 -3.08
N ILE A 573 2.47 10.53 -2.68
CA ILE A 573 2.74 9.85 -1.39
C ILE A 573 1.85 8.59 -1.20
N ASN A 574 1.45 7.92 -2.29
CA ASN A 574 0.73 6.65 -2.20
C ASN A 574 1.71 5.47 -2.06
N THR A 575 1.39 4.49 -1.21
CA THR A 575 2.13 3.23 -1.08
C THR A 575 1.21 2.06 -1.44
N ALA A 576 1.44 1.40 -2.58
CA ALA A 576 0.66 0.28 -3.09
C ALA A 576 1.54 -0.97 -3.27
N ILE A 577 1.20 -2.07 -2.60
CA ILE A 577 1.96 -3.33 -2.62
C ILE A 577 0.99 -4.51 -2.78
N GLY A 578 1.12 -5.28 -3.86
CA GLY A 578 0.25 -6.41 -4.22
C GLY A 578 -0.46 -6.23 -5.56
N ALA A 579 -0.88 -7.32 -6.20
CA ALA A 579 -1.47 -7.26 -7.54
C ALA A 579 -2.74 -6.39 -7.60
N ASP A 580 -2.84 -5.52 -8.60
CA ASP A 580 -3.93 -4.54 -8.78
C ASP A 580 -4.23 -3.66 -7.54
N ALA A 581 -3.29 -3.53 -6.59
CA ALA A 581 -3.44 -2.62 -5.45
C ALA A 581 -3.48 -1.17 -5.94
N LEU A 582 -4.48 -0.40 -5.47
CA LEU A 582 -4.68 1.01 -5.79
C LEU A 582 -4.81 1.32 -7.30
N ALA A 583 -5.23 0.35 -8.12
CA ALA A 583 -5.13 0.39 -9.58
C ALA A 583 -5.87 1.54 -10.29
N ALA A 584 -6.98 2.05 -9.74
CA ALA A 584 -7.81 3.09 -10.37
C ALA A 584 -7.54 4.53 -9.88
N ASN A 585 -6.50 4.74 -9.07
CA ASN A 585 -6.30 5.98 -8.30
C ASN A 585 -5.82 7.14 -9.16
N THR A 586 -6.74 8.00 -9.60
CA THR A 586 -6.43 9.17 -10.41
C THR A 586 -5.79 10.30 -9.58
N THR A 587 -6.46 10.79 -8.55
CA THR A 587 -6.04 12.00 -7.78
C THR A 587 -5.91 11.76 -6.27
N GLY A 588 -6.21 10.55 -5.79
CA GLY A 588 -6.05 10.20 -4.39
C GLY A 588 -4.59 10.26 -3.93
N TYR A 589 -4.34 10.86 -2.76
CA TYR A 589 -2.99 10.98 -2.18
C TYR A 589 -2.92 10.37 -0.78
N GLY A 590 -1.72 10.00 -0.34
CA GLY A 590 -1.45 9.49 1.00
C GLY A 590 -2.10 8.13 1.32
N ASN A 591 -2.53 7.36 0.31
CA ASN A 591 -3.16 6.06 0.54
C ASN A 591 -2.11 4.95 0.72
N ALA A 592 -2.36 4.03 1.67
CA ALA A 592 -1.52 2.86 1.92
C ALA A 592 -2.32 1.57 1.64
N ALA A 593 -2.03 0.89 0.52
CA ALA A 593 -2.67 -0.34 0.08
C ALA A 593 -1.69 -1.52 0.11
N LEU A 594 -1.88 -2.49 0.99
CA LEU A 594 -1.03 -3.68 1.15
C LEU A 594 -1.86 -4.96 1.04
N GLY A 595 -1.88 -5.57 -0.14
CA GLY A 595 -2.62 -6.79 -0.46
C GLY A 595 -3.16 -6.78 -1.89
N SER A 596 -3.48 -7.96 -2.44
CA SER A 596 -4.15 -8.04 -3.75
C SER A 596 -5.49 -7.31 -3.69
N ASP A 597 -5.75 -6.47 -4.68
CA ASP A 597 -6.99 -5.69 -4.82
C ASP A 597 -7.29 -4.72 -3.65
N ALA A 598 -6.30 -4.42 -2.80
CA ALA A 598 -6.45 -3.42 -1.76
C ALA A 598 -6.67 -2.03 -2.39
N LEU A 599 -7.75 -1.33 -2.01
CA LEU A 599 -8.16 -0.04 -2.60
C LEU A 599 -8.27 -0.03 -4.15
N ARG A 600 -8.52 -1.19 -4.79
CA ARG A 600 -8.49 -1.36 -6.26
C ARG A 600 -9.21 -0.24 -7.03
N ASN A 601 -10.42 0.11 -6.61
CA ASN A 601 -11.31 1.04 -7.31
C ASN A 601 -11.24 2.49 -6.78
N ASN A 602 -10.28 2.80 -5.89
CA ASN A 602 -10.09 4.17 -5.38
C ASN A 602 -9.76 5.08 -6.54
N THR A 603 -10.48 6.19 -6.71
CA THR A 603 -10.21 7.19 -7.76
C THR A 603 -9.68 8.48 -7.16
N THR A 604 -10.42 9.04 -6.21
CA THR A 604 -10.10 10.34 -5.58
C THR A 604 -9.97 10.25 -4.06
N GLY A 605 -10.22 9.09 -3.46
CA GLY A 605 -10.14 8.89 -2.01
C GLY A 605 -8.71 9.11 -1.47
N GLN A 606 -8.59 9.73 -0.28
CA GLN A 606 -7.33 10.21 0.28
C GLN A 606 -7.10 9.63 1.69
N ALA A 607 -5.83 9.46 2.06
CA ALA A 607 -5.39 9.04 3.39
C ALA A 607 -6.05 7.72 3.90
N ASN A 608 -6.41 6.81 2.99
CA ASN A 608 -6.97 5.51 3.33
C ASN A 608 -5.86 4.48 3.59
N VAL A 609 -6.04 3.63 4.60
CA VAL A 609 -5.16 2.51 4.92
C VAL A 609 -5.91 1.20 4.69
N ALA A 610 -5.46 0.37 3.75
CA ALA A 610 -6.07 -0.90 3.38
C ALA A 610 -5.03 -2.02 3.42
N ILE A 611 -5.09 -2.86 4.46
CA ILE A 611 -4.13 -3.95 4.68
C ILE A 611 -4.87 -5.28 4.68
N GLY A 612 -4.65 -6.08 3.64
CA GLY A 612 -5.28 -7.38 3.41
C GLY A 612 -5.99 -7.48 2.06
N THR A 613 -6.13 -8.69 1.56
CA THR A 613 -6.75 -8.98 0.25
C THR A 613 -8.19 -8.48 0.16
N ASN A 614 -8.53 -7.74 -0.90
CA ASN A 614 -9.79 -7.01 -1.11
C ASN A 614 -10.18 -6.03 0.03
N SER A 615 -9.24 -5.58 0.87
CA SER A 615 -9.52 -4.53 1.86
C SER A 615 -9.84 -3.21 1.12
N LEU A 616 -10.92 -2.53 1.51
CA LEU A 616 -11.37 -1.27 0.88
C LEU A 616 -11.57 -1.33 -0.66
N GLN A 617 -11.75 -2.54 -1.25
CA GLN A 617 -11.66 -2.76 -2.70
C GLN A 617 -12.52 -1.79 -3.54
N ASN A 618 -13.76 -1.55 -3.13
CA ASN A 618 -14.73 -0.75 -3.89
C ASN A 618 -14.77 0.74 -3.51
N ASN A 619 -13.88 1.19 -2.61
CA ASN A 619 -13.81 2.61 -2.23
C ASN A 619 -13.54 3.42 -3.49
N THR A 620 -14.31 4.46 -3.79
CA THR A 620 -14.06 5.34 -4.95
C THR A 620 -13.59 6.71 -4.48
N THR A 621 -14.35 7.34 -3.57
CA THR A 621 -14.08 8.69 -3.08
C THR A 621 -13.95 8.78 -1.56
N GLY A 622 -14.21 7.71 -0.81
CA GLY A 622 -14.16 7.72 0.65
C GLY A 622 -12.77 8.08 1.18
N LEU A 623 -12.73 8.84 2.28
CA LEU A 623 -11.53 9.45 2.87
C LEU A 623 -11.24 8.91 4.27
N PHE A 624 -9.97 8.89 4.66
CA PHE A 624 -9.51 8.60 6.04
C PHE A 624 -10.00 7.26 6.62
N ASN A 625 -10.29 6.26 5.78
CA ASN A 625 -10.71 4.94 6.24
C ASN A 625 -9.51 4.06 6.58
N ALA A 626 -9.59 3.30 7.68
CA ALA A 626 -8.59 2.34 8.09
C ALA A 626 -9.19 0.92 8.10
N ALA A 627 -8.69 0.03 7.25
CA ALA A 627 -9.22 -1.31 7.04
C ALA A 627 -8.08 -2.34 7.12
N LEU A 628 -8.07 -3.15 8.19
CA LEU A 628 -7.04 -4.15 8.49
C LEU A 628 -7.69 -5.55 8.58
N GLY A 629 -7.48 -6.36 7.55
CA GLY A 629 -8.00 -7.72 7.42
C GLY A 629 -8.52 -8.01 6.01
N ALA A 630 -8.58 -9.28 5.63
CA ALA A 630 -9.15 -9.66 4.33
C ALA A 630 -10.64 -9.29 4.26
N ASN A 631 -11.02 -8.64 3.16
CA ASN A 631 -12.34 -8.04 2.91
C ASN A 631 -12.84 -7.03 3.97
N SER A 632 -11.97 -6.47 4.81
CA SER A 632 -12.35 -5.36 5.69
C SER A 632 -12.81 -4.15 4.87
N LEU A 633 -13.94 -3.54 5.24
CA LEU A 633 -14.55 -2.40 4.53
C LEU A 633 -14.79 -2.60 3.01
N ARG A 634 -14.89 -3.85 2.52
CA ARG A 634 -14.78 -4.17 1.09
C ARG A 634 -15.68 -3.34 0.16
N ASN A 635 -16.94 -3.11 0.56
CA ASN A 635 -17.93 -2.44 -0.27
C ASN A 635 -18.13 -0.95 0.04
N ASN A 636 -17.23 -0.33 0.81
CA ASN A 636 -17.20 1.13 0.98
C ASN A 636 -17.17 1.79 -0.38
N ILE A 637 -18.03 2.77 -0.65
CA ILE A 637 -17.97 3.55 -1.91
C ILE A 637 -17.58 4.99 -1.57
N VAL A 638 -18.36 5.62 -0.69
CA VAL A 638 -18.23 7.04 -0.30
C VAL A 638 -18.18 7.26 1.21
N GLY A 639 -18.12 6.18 2.01
CA GLY A 639 -18.07 6.30 3.47
C GLY A 639 -16.73 6.83 3.95
N ASP A 640 -16.72 7.82 4.84
CA ASP A 640 -15.50 8.45 5.36
C ASP A 640 -15.20 8.02 6.80
N THR A 641 -13.93 8.12 7.20
CA THR A 641 -13.49 8.03 8.62
C THR A 641 -13.92 6.74 9.34
N ASN A 642 -14.09 5.63 8.62
CA ASN A 642 -14.42 4.34 9.21
C ASN A 642 -13.17 3.55 9.58
N THR A 643 -13.19 2.89 10.74
CA THR A 643 -12.15 1.95 11.18
C THR A 643 -12.70 0.53 11.21
N ALA A 644 -12.11 -0.40 10.47
CA ALA A 644 -12.46 -1.81 10.42
C ALA A 644 -11.23 -2.70 10.64
N VAL A 645 -11.23 -3.48 11.72
CA VAL A 645 -10.13 -4.39 12.07
C VAL A 645 -10.67 -5.80 12.27
N GLY A 646 -10.41 -6.68 11.31
CA GLY A 646 -10.87 -8.07 11.29
C GLY A 646 -11.33 -8.55 9.93
N HIS A 647 -11.36 -9.88 9.75
CA HIS A 647 -11.91 -10.51 8.55
C HIS A 647 -13.39 -10.18 8.38
N ASN A 648 -13.78 -9.69 7.20
CA ASN A 648 -15.13 -9.20 6.90
C ASN A 648 -15.68 -8.15 7.88
N ALA A 649 -14.83 -7.43 8.63
CA ALA A 649 -15.28 -6.31 9.45
C ALA A 649 -15.88 -5.22 8.53
N MET A 650 -17.12 -4.82 8.81
CA MET A 650 -17.84 -3.77 8.08
C MET A 650 -17.89 -4.01 6.54
N PHE A 651 -18.11 -5.26 6.14
CA PHE A 651 -18.05 -5.73 4.75
C PHE A 651 -18.99 -5.00 3.77
N GLN A 652 -20.21 -4.64 4.17
CA GLN A 652 -21.23 -4.04 3.29
C GLN A 652 -21.36 -2.51 3.37
N ASN A 653 -20.56 -1.80 4.17
CA ASN A 653 -20.71 -0.35 4.35
C ASN A 653 -20.65 0.35 3.00
N VAL A 654 -21.71 1.07 2.59
CA VAL A 654 -21.74 1.70 1.26
C VAL A 654 -21.51 3.21 1.38
N TYR A 655 -22.23 3.85 2.32
CA TYR A 655 -22.22 5.30 2.57
C TYR A 655 -22.08 5.68 4.05
N GLY A 656 -21.95 4.71 4.98
CA GLY A 656 -21.81 4.99 6.40
C GLY A 656 -20.45 5.62 6.74
N TYR A 657 -20.41 6.53 7.70
CA TYR A 657 -19.20 7.24 8.13
C TYR A 657 -19.06 7.25 9.67
N ASN A 658 -17.84 7.54 10.15
CA ASN A 658 -17.48 7.54 11.58
C ASN A 658 -17.74 6.21 12.32
N ASN A 659 -17.83 5.07 11.62
CA ASN A 659 -18.04 3.78 12.29
C ASN A 659 -16.71 3.14 12.71
N THR A 660 -16.67 2.51 13.88
CA THR A 660 -15.55 1.70 14.36
C THR A 660 -16.01 0.25 14.55
N ALA A 661 -15.31 -0.70 13.93
CA ALA A 661 -15.64 -2.12 13.92
C ALA A 661 -14.38 -2.97 14.15
N THR A 662 -14.22 -3.56 15.33
CA THR A 662 -13.10 -4.41 15.70
C THR A 662 -13.57 -5.82 16.05
N GLY A 663 -13.28 -6.79 15.19
CA GLY A 663 -13.70 -8.18 15.31
C GLY A 663 -14.00 -8.81 13.95
N ALA A 664 -13.94 -10.14 13.86
CA ALA A 664 -14.44 -10.81 12.66
C ALA A 664 -15.96 -10.59 12.54
N PHE A 665 -16.43 -10.21 11.35
CA PHE A 665 -17.85 -9.91 11.07
C PHE A 665 -18.49 -8.80 11.94
N SER A 666 -17.72 -8.00 12.69
CA SER A 666 -18.28 -6.83 13.38
C SER A 666 -18.82 -5.83 12.36
N LEU A 667 -20.03 -5.30 12.58
CA LEU A 667 -20.72 -4.35 11.68
C LEU A 667 -20.98 -4.87 10.24
N TYR A 668 -20.94 -6.19 10.01
CA TYR A 668 -20.87 -6.81 8.68
C TYR A 668 -21.81 -6.24 7.62
N SER A 669 -23.10 -6.09 7.94
CA SER A 669 -24.15 -5.67 6.98
C SER A 669 -24.43 -4.17 6.93
N ASN A 670 -23.67 -3.32 7.63
CA ASN A 670 -23.93 -1.87 7.64
C ASN A 670 -24.05 -1.35 6.21
N ILE A 671 -25.10 -0.60 5.86
CA ILE A 671 -25.26 -0.01 4.52
C ILE A 671 -25.01 1.49 4.60
N GLY A 672 -25.64 2.15 5.57
CA GLY A 672 -25.56 3.59 5.77
C GLY A 672 -25.71 4.05 7.23
N GLY A 673 -25.54 3.15 8.21
CA GLY A 673 -25.46 3.55 9.62
C GLY A 673 -24.20 4.36 9.91
N ILE A 674 -24.29 5.34 10.80
CA ILE A 674 -23.20 6.26 11.16
C ILE A 674 -22.88 6.21 12.66
N GLU A 675 -21.65 6.57 13.02
CA GLU A 675 -21.19 6.71 14.42
C GLU A 675 -21.44 5.46 15.29
N ASN A 676 -21.38 4.26 14.69
CA ASN A 676 -21.53 3.01 15.42
C ASN A 676 -20.16 2.48 15.90
N ASN A 677 -20.12 1.99 17.13
CA ASN A 677 -18.94 1.41 17.79
C ASN A 677 -19.19 -0.08 18.07
N ALA A 678 -18.56 -0.99 17.32
CA ALA A 678 -18.69 -2.44 17.47
C ALA A 678 -17.34 -3.08 17.84
N PHE A 679 -17.26 -3.70 19.01
CA PHE A 679 -16.07 -4.38 19.51
C PHE A 679 -16.41 -5.82 19.92
N GLY A 680 -15.97 -6.80 19.13
CA GLY A 680 -16.24 -8.22 19.34
C GLY A 680 -16.64 -8.94 18.05
N VAL A 681 -16.48 -10.26 18.03
CA VAL A 681 -16.91 -11.09 16.90
C VAL A 681 -18.42 -10.97 16.74
N SER A 682 -18.86 -10.68 15.52
CA SER A 682 -20.26 -10.46 15.13
C SER A 682 -21.01 -9.38 15.93
N ALA A 683 -20.30 -8.47 16.60
CA ALA A 683 -20.91 -7.31 17.26
C ALA A 683 -21.59 -6.41 16.21
N LEU A 684 -22.85 -6.04 16.45
CA LEU A 684 -23.68 -5.22 15.56
C LEU A 684 -23.77 -5.74 14.10
N SER A 685 -23.66 -7.06 13.90
CA SER A 685 -23.48 -7.67 12.56
C SER A 685 -24.60 -7.35 11.56
N GLY A 686 -25.85 -7.28 12.01
CA GLY A 686 -27.04 -7.09 11.17
C GLY A 686 -27.42 -5.65 10.85
N ASN A 687 -26.62 -4.66 11.29
CA ASN A 687 -26.94 -3.24 11.12
C ASN A 687 -27.17 -2.91 9.65
N LEU A 688 -28.26 -2.20 9.31
CA LEU A 688 -28.48 -1.71 7.94
C LEU A 688 -28.30 -0.19 7.92
N THR A 689 -29.07 0.52 8.75
CA THR A 689 -29.03 2.00 8.86
C THR A 689 -29.08 2.53 10.30
N GLY A 690 -29.11 1.64 11.30
CA GLY A 690 -29.01 2.02 12.71
C GLY A 690 -27.76 2.86 12.98
N SER A 691 -27.86 3.88 13.82
CA SER A 691 -26.77 4.86 14.03
C SER A 691 -26.56 5.17 15.51
N PHE A 692 -25.38 5.66 15.87
CA PHE A 692 -24.98 5.98 17.26
C PHE A 692 -25.07 4.79 18.23
N ASN A 693 -24.94 3.55 17.77
CA ASN A 693 -24.98 2.37 18.64
C ASN A 693 -23.58 2.02 19.17
N THR A 694 -23.50 1.56 20.41
CA THR A 694 -22.27 1.00 21.02
C THR A 694 -22.51 -0.45 21.40
N ALA A 695 -21.82 -1.40 20.77
CA ALA A 695 -21.94 -2.83 21.00
C ALA A 695 -20.56 -3.44 21.33
N ILE A 696 -20.39 -3.93 22.56
CA ILE A 696 -19.12 -4.45 23.07
C ILE A 696 -19.36 -5.86 23.64
N GLY A 697 -18.89 -6.89 22.92
CA GLY A 697 -19.00 -8.30 23.29
C GLY A 697 -19.39 -9.20 22.12
N PHE A 698 -19.20 -10.52 22.29
CA PHE A 698 -19.64 -11.53 21.32
C PHE A 698 -21.16 -11.48 21.13
N ASN A 699 -21.61 -11.37 19.87
CA ASN A 699 -23.01 -11.21 19.46
C ASN A 699 -23.77 -10.04 20.12
N ALA A 700 -23.07 -9.02 20.66
CA ALA A 700 -23.73 -7.82 21.16
C ALA A 700 -24.49 -7.15 20.00
N MET A 701 -25.81 -6.96 20.15
CA MET A 701 -26.71 -6.40 19.12
C MET A 701 -26.66 -7.09 17.74
N TYR A 702 -26.43 -8.41 17.69
CA TYR A 702 -26.26 -9.18 16.45
C TYR A 702 -27.31 -8.89 15.36
N SER A 703 -28.60 -8.82 15.72
CA SER A 703 -29.72 -8.70 14.76
C SER A 703 -30.19 -7.25 14.52
N ASN A 704 -29.53 -6.24 15.09
CA ASN A 704 -29.98 -4.85 15.02
C ASN A 704 -30.01 -4.39 13.57
N THR A 705 -31.16 -4.05 12.99
CA THR A 705 -31.26 -3.62 11.58
C THR A 705 -31.40 -2.11 11.45
N LEU A 706 -32.33 -1.52 12.21
CA LEU A 706 -32.70 -0.11 12.19
C LEU A 706 -32.52 0.61 13.53
N GLY A 707 -32.35 -0.13 14.63
CA GLY A 707 -32.24 0.44 15.97
C GLY A 707 -31.04 1.38 16.12
N ALA A 708 -31.25 2.51 16.80
CA ALA A 708 -30.29 3.59 16.98
C ALA A 708 -30.13 4.00 18.45
N GLN A 709 -28.99 4.63 18.78
CA GLN A 709 -28.65 5.13 20.11
C GLN A 709 -28.69 4.08 21.23
N ASN A 710 -28.48 2.80 20.90
CA ASN A 710 -28.42 1.73 21.91
C ASN A 710 -27.00 1.55 22.45
N THR A 711 -26.87 1.23 23.74
CA THR A 711 -25.63 0.81 24.38
C THR A 711 -25.76 -0.63 24.84
N ALA A 712 -24.87 -1.51 24.41
CA ALA A 712 -24.87 -2.95 24.69
C ALA A 712 -23.47 -3.40 25.10
N LEU A 713 -23.27 -3.70 26.38
CA LEU A 713 -21.98 -4.10 26.96
C LEU A 713 -22.10 -5.48 27.61
N GLY A 714 -21.67 -6.51 26.90
CA GLY A 714 -21.67 -7.89 27.38
C GLY A 714 -21.84 -8.91 26.24
N ASN A 715 -21.72 -10.19 26.61
CA ASN A 715 -22.01 -11.29 25.70
C ASN A 715 -23.53 -11.49 25.54
N HIS A 716 -24.01 -11.59 24.29
CA HIS A 716 -25.42 -11.74 23.91
C HIS A 716 -26.37 -10.62 24.41
N THR A 717 -25.86 -9.41 24.66
CA THR A 717 -26.68 -8.25 25.05
C THR A 717 -27.41 -7.66 23.86
N LEU A 718 -28.71 -7.38 23.99
CA LEU A 718 -29.58 -6.85 22.92
C LEU A 718 -29.52 -7.66 21.60
N GLU A 719 -29.19 -8.94 21.66
CA GLU A 719 -28.88 -9.77 20.47
C GLU A 719 -30.00 -9.82 19.43
N ASP A 720 -31.25 -9.95 19.88
CA ASP A 720 -32.43 -10.01 19.00
C ASP A 720 -33.04 -8.62 18.69
N ASN A 721 -32.39 -7.52 19.09
CA ASN A 721 -32.86 -6.17 18.75
C ASN A 721 -32.92 -6.02 17.24
N THR A 722 -34.00 -5.44 16.72
CA THR A 722 -34.15 -5.16 15.28
C THR A 722 -34.36 -3.67 15.06
N ILE A 723 -35.36 -3.08 15.72
CA ILE A 723 -35.78 -1.69 15.52
C ILE A 723 -35.74 -0.89 16.84
N GLY A 724 -35.56 -1.54 17.99
CA GLY A 724 -35.56 -0.88 19.30
C GLY A 724 -34.49 0.20 19.43
N ASN A 725 -34.86 1.36 19.97
CA ASN A 725 -34.00 2.53 20.09
C ASN A 725 -33.73 2.91 21.55
N GLN A 726 -32.60 3.57 21.80
CA GLN A 726 -32.27 4.20 23.08
C GLN A 726 -32.33 3.23 24.28
N ASN A 727 -31.98 1.96 24.06
CA ASN A 727 -31.85 0.97 25.12
C ASN A 727 -30.41 0.94 25.67
N THR A 728 -30.27 0.78 26.99
CA THR A 728 -28.99 0.57 27.66
C THR A 728 -28.98 -0.82 28.29
N ALA A 729 -28.13 -1.72 27.81
CA ALA A 729 -27.98 -3.10 28.27
C ALA A 729 -26.54 -3.36 28.73
N ILE A 730 -26.33 -3.66 30.02
CA ILE A 730 -25.01 -3.90 30.61
C ILE A 730 -25.05 -5.21 31.41
N GLY A 731 -24.19 -6.16 31.06
CA GLY A 731 -24.13 -7.50 31.64
C GLY A 731 -24.68 -8.58 30.71
N SER A 732 -24.11 -9.79 30.77
CA SER A 732 -24.44 -10.87 29.83
C SER A 732 -25.95 -11.20 29.80
N TYR A 733 -26.47 -11.42 28.59
CA TYR A 733 -27.89 -11.64 28.29
C TYR A 733 -28.87 -10.53 28.77
N ALA A 734 -28.40 -9.34 29.15
CA ALA A 734 -29.27 -8.20 29.40
C ALA A 734 -30.02 -7.82 28.11
N LEU A 735 -31.35 -7.63 28.20
CA LEU A 735 -32.23 -7.30 27.07
C LEU A 735 -32.16 -8.25 25.85
N HIS A 736 -31.68 -9.49 26.04
CA HIS A 736 -31.36 -10.43 24.94
C HIS A 736 -32.47 -10.65 23.90
N LYS A 737 -33.75 -10.81 24.31
CA LYS A 737 -34.90 -11.06 23.40
C LYS A 737 -35.60 -9.79 22.89
N ASN A 738 -35.10 -8.59 23.21
CA ASN A 738 -35.77 -7.33 22.89
C ASN A 738 -35.79 -7.13 21.39
N SER A 739 -36.94 -7.21 20.72
CA SER A 739 -37.01 -7.09 19.27
C SER A 739 -37.29 -5.66 18.80
N ILE A 740 -38.25 -4.98 19.45
CA ILE A 740 -38.66 -3.60 19.11
C ILE A 740 -38.79 -2.68 20.34
N GLY A 741 -38.64 -3.21 21.56
CA GLY A 741 -38.70 -2.41 22.79
C GLY A 741 -37.66 -1.29 22.78
N SER A 742 -38.05 -0.12 23.27
CA SER A 742 -37.24 1.11 23.24
C SER A 742 -37.23 1.79 24.62
N TYR A 743 -36.23 2.64 24.88
CA TYR A 743 -36.05 3.35 26.15
C TYR A 743 -35.84 2.45 27.38
N ASN A 744 -35.43 1.20 27.21
CA ASN A 744 -35.22 0.29 28.34
C ASN A 744 -33.79 0.39 28.89
N THR A 745 -33.65 0.44 30.22
CA THR A 745 -32.37 0.33 30.92
C THR A 745 -32.30 -1.00 31.65
N ALA A 746 -31.31 -1.84 31.35
CA ALA A 746 -31.08 -3.15 31.93
C ALA A 746 -29.61 -3.29 32.35
N THR A 747 -29.34 -3.31 33.66
CA THR A 747 -27.99 -3.46 34.21
C THR A 747 -27.93 -4.64 35.18
N GLY A 748 -27.24 -5.69 34.78
CA GLY A 748 -27.11 -6.95 35.53
C GLY A 748 -27.25 -8.18 34.63
N LEU A 749 -26.71 -9.30 35.11
CA LEU A 749 -26.86 -10.61 34.46
C LEU A 749 -28.36 -10.94 34.27
N GLU A 750 -28.76 -11.18 33.02
CA GLU A 750 -30.14 -11.47 32.60
C GLU A 750 -31.19 -10.40 32.99
N ALA A 751 -30.80 -9.16 33.25
CA ALA A 751 -31.75 -8.07 33.48
C ALA A 751 -32.62 -7.84 32.22
N LEU A 752 -33.95 -7.80 32.38
CA LEU A 752 -34.91 -7.67 31.28
C LEU A 752 -34.81 -8.74 30.15
N ARG A 753 -34.19 -9.90 30.41
CA ARG A 753 -33.76 -10.88 29.38
C ARG A 753 -34.83 -11.21 28.32
N ASN A 754 -36.07 -11.43 28.73
CA ASN A 754 -37.15 -11.91 27.86
C ASN A 754 -38.05 -10.80 27.28
N ASN A 755 -37.70 -9.52 27.50
CA ASN A 755 -38.47 -8.39 26.95
C ASN A 755 -38.53 -8.52 25.44
N THR A 756 -39.69 -8.37 24.81
CA THR A 756 -39.83 -8.42 23.35
C THR A 756 -40.23 -7.06 22.80
N THR A 757 -41.32 -6.50 23.32
CA THR A 757 -41.88 -5.21 22.88
C THR A 757 -42.04 -4.18 23.98
N GLY A 758 -41.78 -4.54 25.25
CA GLY A 758 -41.91 -3.64 26.38
C GLY A 758 -41.02 -2.39 26.27
N ILE A 759 -41.54 -1.23 26.65
CA ILE A 759 -40.88 0.09 26.56
C ILE A 759 -40.70 0.76 27.91
N SER A 760 -39.69 1.63 28.00
CA SER A 760 -39.44 2.52 29.15
C SER A 760 -39.33 1.79 30.49
N ASN A 761 -38.79 0.56 30.50
CA ASN A 761 -38.54 -0.18 31.74
C ASN A 761 -37.11 0.07 32.26
N THR A 762 -36.96 0.15 33.58
CA THR A 762 -35.66 0.19 34.27
C THR A 762 -35.49 -1.07 35.09
N ALA A 763 -34.42 -1.84 34.87
CA ALA A 763 -34.05 -3.03 35.63
C ALA A 763 -32.58 -2.96 36.03
N VAL A 764 -32.31 -2.88 37.34
CA VAL A 764 -30.96 -2.80 37.90
C VAL A 764 -30.81 -3.90 38.95
N GLY A 765 -30.07 -4.95 38.62
CA GLY A 765 -29.87 -6.13 39.47
C GLY A 765 -29.87 -7.43 38.67
N ILE A 766 -29.27 -8.47 39.25
CA ILE A 766 -29.28 -9.83 38.67
C ILE A 766 -30.73 -10.32 38.58
N VAL A 767 -31.12 -10.82 37.40
CA VAL A 767 -32.48 -11.28 37.04
C VAL A 767 -33.62 -10.31 37.38
N ALA A 768 -33.33 -9.01 37.48
CA ALA A 768 -34.35 -7.98 37.68
C ALA A 768 -35.27 -7.91 36.44
N LEU A 769 -36.59 -8.00 36.67
CA LEU A 769 -37.64 -7.90 35.63
C LEU A 769 -37.42 -8.88 34.44
N LYS A 770 -36.82 -10.06 34.73
CA LYS A 770 -36.33 -11.04 33.74
C LYS A 770 -37.39 -11.51 32.73
N GLU A 771 -38.59 -11.86 33.21
CA GLU A 771 -39.65 -12.51 32.41
C GLU A 771 -40.60 -11.53 31.71
N ASN A 772 -40.30 -10.23 31.73
CA ASN A 772 -41.12 -9.21 31.04
C ASN A 772 -41.15 -9.51 29.56
N THR A 773 -42.31 -9.40 28.90
CA THR A 773 -42.43 -9.56 27.45
C THR A 773 -42.95 -8.25 26.83
N THR A 774 -44.10 -7.77 27.32
CA THR A 774 -44.78 -6.57 26.80
C THR A 774 -45.13 -5.53 27.88
N GLY A 775 -44.74 -5.76 29.14
CA GLY A 775 -44.94 -4.81 30.22
C GLY A 775 -44.13 -3.52 30.01
N ASN A 776 -44.75 -2.37 30.30
CA ASN A 776 -44.18 -1.04 30.06
C ASN A 776 -44.03 -0.25 31.37
N TYR A 777 -43.11 0.72 31.38
CA TYR A 777 -42.97 1.69 32.48
C TYR A 777 -42.73 1.06 33.86
N ASN A 778 -42.11 -0.13 33.92
CA ASN A 778 -41.77 -0.76 35.19
C ASN A 778 -40.36 -0.34 35.66
N THR A 779 -40.23 -0.02 36.95
CA THR A 779 -38.94 0.21 37.62
C THR A 779 -38.66 -0.95 38.56
N SER A 780 -37.51 -1.60 38.41
CA SER A 780 -37.08 -2.76 39.17
C SER A 780 -35.63 -2.58 39.61
N ILE A 781 -35.40 -2.38 40.90
CA ILE A 781 -34.08 -2.10 41.47
C ILE A 781 -33.82 -3.09 42.61
N GLY A 782 -32.92 -4.03 42.41
CA GLY A 782 -32.61 -5.11 43.34
C GLY A 782 -32.59 -6.48 42.67
N ALA A 783 -31.79 -7.41 43.21
CA ALA A 783 -31.72 -8.77 42.69
C ALA A 783 -33.09 -9.47 42.80
N GLY A 784 -33.58 -10.00 41.68
CA GLY A 784 -34.89 -10.66 41.60
C GLY A 784 -36.11 -9.77 41.77
N ALA A 785 -35.98 -8.44 41.83
CA ALA A 785 -37.14 -7.54 41.86
C ALA A 785 -37.97 -7.70 40.57
N LEU A 786 -39.31 -7.77 40.70
CA LEU A 786 -40.27 -7.95 39.59
C LEU A 786 -39.98 -9.14 38.64
N ARG A 787 -39.21 -10.15 39.07
CA ARG A 787 -38.65 -11.21 38.20
C ARG A 787 -39.66 -11.87 37.25
N GLU A 788 -40.85 -12.21 37.75
CA GLU A 788 -41.87 -13.00 37.01
C GLU A 788 -42.90 -12.15 36.26
N ASN A 789 -42.72 -10.82 36.22
CA ASN A 789 -43.66 -9.90 35.57
C ASN A 789 -43.60 -10.11 34.07
N THR A 790 -44.71 -10.51 33.44
CA THR A 790 -44.78 -10.75 31.99
C THR A 790 -45.40 -9.57 31.25
N THR A 791 -46.58 -9.13 31.67
CA THR A 791 -47.33 -8.05 31.01
C THR A 791 -47.80 -6.95 31.95
N GLY A 792 -47.50 -7.05 33.26
CA GLY A 792 -47.75 -5.98 34.22
C GLY A 792 -46.96 -4.71 33.87
N TYR A 793 -47.56 -3.54 34.14
CA TYR A 793 -47.04 -2.23 33.72
C TYR A 793 -47.17 -1.17 34.83
N ASN A 794 -46.40 -0.09 34.73
CA ASN A 794 -46.33 0.98 35.74
C ASN A 794 -46.01 0.48 37.17
N ASN A 795 -45.30 -0.64 37.35
CA ASN A 795 -44.92 -1.12 38.68
C ASN A 795 -43.56 -0.55 39.10
N THR A 796 -43.43 -0.15 40.36
CA THR A 796 -42.14 0.21 40.98
C THR A 796 -41.79 -0.82 42.04
N ALA A 797 -40.64 -1.47 41.93
CA ALA A 797 -40.11 -2.42 42.90
C ALA A 797 -38.66 -2.05 43.24
N SER A 798 -38.38 -1.79 44.52
CA SER A 798 -37.07 -1.43 45.03
C SER A 798 -36.73 -2.26 46.27
N GLY A 799 -35.76 -3.16 46.17
CA GLY A 799 -35.37 -4.10 47.21
C GLY A 799 -35.20 -5.53 46.71
N TYR A 800 -34.50 -6.36 47.48
CA TYR A 800 -34.33 -7.78 47.17
C TYR A 800 -35.68 -8.50 47.12
N ALA A 801 -35.94 -9.21 46.00
CA ALA A 801 -37.17 -9.95 45.74
C ALA A 801 -38.49 -9.16 45.93
N ALA A 802 -38.44 -7.82 45.86
CA ALA A 802 -39.63 -6.98 45.89
C ALA A 802 -40.53 -7.29 44.68
N LEU A 803 -41.82 -7.52 44.93
CA LEU A 803 -42.85 -7.77 43.90
C LEU A 803 -42.51 -8.94 42.94
N VAL A 804 -41.71 -9.92 43.39
CA VAL A 804 -41.08 -10.97 42.55
C VAL A 804 -42.06 -11.82 41.73
N SER A 805 -43.20 -12.20 42.30
CA SER A 805 -44.19 -13.09 41.67
C SER A 805 -45.30 -12.37 40.88
N ASN A 806 -45.19 -11.06 40.69
CA ASN A 806 -46.17 -10.31 39.88
C ASN A 806 -46.11 -10.82 38.45
N LYS A 807 -47.27 -11.10 37.83
CA LYS A 807 -47.35 -11.54 36.42
C LYS A 807 -48.04 -10.48 35.57
N THR A 808 -49.21 -10.03 36.02
CA THR A 808 -50.09 -9.12 35.27
C THR A 808 -50.60 -7.92 36.09
N GLY A 809 -50.24 -7.83 37.38
CA GLY A 809 -50.58 -6.69 38.22
C GLY A 809 -49.91 -5.41 37.72
N TYR A 810 -50.58 -4.26 37.91
CA TYR A 810 -50.11 -2.96 37.43
C TYR A 810 -50.28 -1.87 38.49
N LYS A 811 -49.47 -0.80 38.36
CA LYS A 811 -49.48 0.37 39.25
C LYS A 811 -49.27 0.01 40.73
N ASN A 812 -48.44 -0.99 41.00
CA ASN A 812 -48.02 -1.33 42.36
C ASN A 812 -46.68 -0.64 42.70
N THR A 813 -46.53 -0.16 43.93
CA THR A 813 -45.27 0.34 44.47
C THR A 813 -44.83 -0.56 45.61
N ALA A 814 -43.67 -1.19 45.50
CA ALA A 814 -43.06 -2.06 46.49
C ALA A 814 -41.67 -1.52 46.83
N THR A 815 -41.41 -1.16 48.09
CA THR A 815 -40.10 -0.67 48.53
C THR A 815 -39.72 -1.31 49.86
N GLY A 816 -38.69 -2.15 49.85
CA GLY A 816 -38.25 -2.93 51.01
C GLY A 816 -37.91 -4.38 50.65
N TYR A 817 -37.29 -5.08 51.59
CA TYR A 817 -37.03 -6.51 51.49
C TYR A 817 -38.36 -7.27 51.41
N GLU A 818 -38.57 -8.02 50.32
CA GLU A 818 -39.76 -8.85 50.09
C GLU A 818 -41.13 -8.13 50.16
N ALA A 819 -41.17 -6.81 49.96
CA ALA A 819 -42.42 -6.06 49.84
C ALA A 819 -43.25 -6.58 48.65
N LEU A 820 -44.54 -6.85 48.86
CA LEU A 820 -45.47 -7.45 47.88
C LEU A 820 -44.99 -8.75 47.19
N LYS A 821 -44.09 -9.53 47.82
CA LYS A 821 -43.45 -10.70 47.22
C LYS A 821 -44.41 -11.63 46.46
N SER A 822 -45.58 -11.92 47.03
CA SER A 822 -46.55 -12.89 46.50
C SER A 822 -47.61 -12.33 45.54
N ASN A 823 -47.60 -11.02 45.24
CA ASN A 823 -48.62 -10.39 44.38
C ASN A 823 -48.55 -11.01 42.99
N THR A 824 -49.65 -11.56 42.46
CA THR A 824 -49.65 -12.17 41.11
C THR A 824 -50.40 -11.31 40.10
N SER A 825 -51.55 -10.74 40.49
CA SER A 825 -52.39 -9.89 39.63
C SER A 825 -53.03 -8.69 40.34
N GLY A 826 -52.77 -8.50 41.64
CA GLY A 826 -53.20 -7.32 42.40
C GLY A 826 -52.65 -6.01 41.84
N LYS A 827 -53.40 -4.93 41.97
CA LYS A 827 -53.16 -3.62 41.33
C LYS A 827 -53.30 -2.48 42.33
N TRP A 828 -52.68 -1.34 42.01
CA TRP A 828 -52.80 -0.09 42.80
C TRP A 828 -52.35 -0.23 44.27
N ASN A 829 -51.53 -1.23 44.60
CA ASN A 829 -51.08 -1.44 45.97
C ASN A 829 -49.77 -0.68 46.24
N THR A 830 -49.64 -0.08 47.41
CA THR A 830 -48.40 0.54 47.90
C THR A 830 -47.94 -0.20 49.14
N GLY A 831 -46.77 -0.85 49.10
CA GLY A 831 -46.13 -1.50 50.24
C GLY A 831 -44.72 -0.95 50.43
N VAL A 832 -44.51 -0.24 51.54
CA VAL A 832 -43.23 0.39 51.90
C VAL A 832 -42.82 -0.12 53.28
N GLY A 833 -41.80 -0.96 53.32
CA GLY A 833 -41.33 -1.64 54.51
C GLY A 833 -40.90 -3.09 54.24
N GLU A 834 -40.17 -3.66 55.20
CA GLU A 834 -39.83 -5.09 55.20
C GLU A 834 -41.12 -5.92 55.30
N GLN A 835 -41.34 -6.82 54.34
CA GLN A 835 -42.51 -7.72 54.26
C GLN A 835 -43.89 -7.03 54.29
N ALA A 836 -43.97 -5.74 53.92
CA ALA A 836 -45.26 -5.07 53.70
C ALA A 836 -46.05 -5.78 52.57
N LEU A 837 -47.32 -6.13 52.82
CA LEU A 837 -48.19 -6.88 51.89
C LEU A 837 -47.60 -8.22 51.38
N TYR A 838 -46.75 -8.89 52.17
CA TYR A 838 -45.97 -10.08 51.77
C TYR A 838 -46.76 -11.19 51.06
N THR A 839 -47.95 -11.57 51.57
CA THR A 839 -48.77 -12.64 50.99
C THR A 839 -49.83 -12.17 49.99
N ASN A 840 -49.94 -10.87 49.69
CA ASN A 840 -51.02 -10.35 48.83
C ASN A 840 -51.00 -11.08 47.50
N LYS A 841 -52.12 -11.67 47.05
CA LYS A 841 -52.17 -12.38 45.75
C LYS A 841 -52.91 -11.55 44.70
N THR A 842 -54.13 -11.14 45.05
CA THR A 842 -55.08 -10.46 44.14
C THR A 842 -55.76 -9.25 44.77
N GLY A 843 -55.44 -8.91 46.02
CA GLY A 843 -55.94 -7.69 46.68
C GLY A 843 -55.50 -6.43 45.94
N ASN A 844 -56.36 -5.42 45.91
CA ASN A 844 -56.16 -4.18 45.15
C ASN A 844 -56.28 -2.95 46.03
N ALA A 845 -55.65 -1.84 45.61
CA ALA A 845 -55.78 -0.52 46.24
C ALA A 845 -55.39 -0.48 47.74
N ASN A 846 -54.53 -1.41 48.20
CA ASN A 846 -54.07 -1.41 49.59
C ASN A 846 -52.85 -0.51 49.77
N THR A 847 -52.79 0.24 50.87
CA THR A 847 -51.62 1.02 51.30
C THR A 847 -51.08 0.43 52.59
N ALA A 848 -49.81 0.04 52.61
CA ALA A 848 -49.11 -0.55 53.74
C ALA A 848 -47.75 0.16 53.93
N VAL A 849 -47.58 0.90 55.02
CA VAL A 849 -46.36 1.68 55.30
C VAL A 849 -45.85 1.35 56.71
N GLY A 850 -44.88 0.45 56.77
CA GLY A 850 -44.31 -0.12 58.00
C GLY A 850 -43.76 -1.54 57.78
N SER A 851 -42.92 -2.04 58.68
CA SER A 851 -42.56 -3.47 58.70
C SER A 851 -43.83 -4.29 58.94
N LYS A 852 -44.08 -5.29 58.09
CA LYS A 852 -45.18 -6.27 58.21
C LYS A 852 -46.60 -5.68 58.24
N ALA A 853 -46.76 -4.41 57.86
CA ALA A 853 -48.07 -3.82 57.61
C ALA A 853 -48.81 -4.64 56.53
N LEU A 854 -50.04 -5.07 56.82
CA LEU A 854 -50.85 -5.96 55.97
C LEU A 854 -50.12 -7.26 55.52
N GLN A 855 -49.20 -7.80 56.32
CA GLN A 855 -48.35 -8.95 55.95
C GLN A 855 -49.13 -10.13 55.37
N ASN A 856 -50.22 -10.54 56.04
CA ASN A 856 -51.00 -11.73 55.70
C ASN A 856 -52.18 -11.47 54.73
N ASN A 857 -52.27 -10.27 54.13
CA ASN A 857 -53.33 -9.97 53.16
C ASN A 857 -53.26 -10.97 52.00
N VAL A 858 -54.38 -11.54 51.59
CA VAL A 858 -54.45 -12.47 50.45
C VAL A 858 -55.27 -11.87 49.33
N THR A 859 -56.50 -11.44 49.64
CA THR A 859 -57.45 -10.88 48.67
C THR A 859 -58.13 -9.58 49.12
N GLY A 860 -57.88 -9.11 50.35
CA GLY A 860 -58.47 -7.87 50.87
C GLY A 860 -58.12 -6.66 50.01
N TYR A 861 -59.05 -5.70 49.88
CA TYR A 861 -58.89 -4.51 49.03
C TYR A 861 -59.19 -3.21 49.76
N SER A 862 -58.65 -2.10 49.25
CA SER A 862 -58.86 -0.74 49.78
C SER A 862 -58.49 -0.56 51.26
N ASN A 863 -57.58 -1.38 51.80
CA ASN A 863 -57.10 -1.22 53.17
C ASN A 863 -55.96 -0.18 53.26
N THR A 864 -55.91 0.60 54.34
CA THR A 864 -54.79 1.49 54.69
C THR A 864 -54.19 1.03 56.01
N ALA A 865 -52.89 0.74 56.06
CA ALA A 865 -52.15 0.31 57.23
C ALA A 865 -50.86 1.15 57.35
N ILE A 866 -50.68 1.84 58.47
CA ILE A 866 -49.53 2.72 58.73
C ILE A 866 -48.98 2.47 60.14
N SER A 867 -47.65 2.36 60.25
CA SER A 867 -46.87 1.80 61.37
C SER A 867 -46.58 0.29 61.21
N ALA A 868 -45.70 -0.24 62.05
CA ALA A 868 -45.39 -1.66 62.10
C ALA A 868 -46.62 -2.48 62.53
N ASP A 869 -46.73 -3.69 61.97
CA ASP A 869 -47.75 -4.70 62.33
C ASP A 869 -49.24 -4.24 62.28
N ALA A 870 -49.53 -3.07 61.71
CA ALA A 870 -50.90 -2.62 61.44
C ALA A 870 -51.60 -3.54 60.42
N LEU A 871 -52.82 -4.00 60.74
CA LEU A 871 -53.60 -4.97 59.95
C LEU A 871 -52.84 -6.28 59.58
N LYS A 872 -51.86 -6.70 60.40
CA LYS A 872 -50.95 -7.82 60.09
C LYS A 872 -51.66 -9.13 59.74
N SER A 873 -52.66 -9.54 60.53
CA SER A 873 -53.40 -10.80 60.34
C SER A 873 -54.46 -10.75 59.23
N ASN A 874 -54.69 -9.59 58.60
CA ASN A 874 -55.79 -9.39 57.65
C ASN A 874 -55.66 -10.35 56.48
N SER A 875 -56.66 -11.20 56.23
CA SER A 875 -56.60 -12.20 55.15
C SER A 875 -57.45 -11.80 53.95
N THR A 876 -58.71 -11.41 54.21
CA THR A 876 -59.71 -11.03 53.20
C THR A 876 -60.47 -9.75 53.55
N GLY A 877 -60.32 -9.23 54.77
CA GLY A 877 -60.92 -7.98 55.21
C GLY A 877 -60.56 -6.81 54.28
N SER A 878 -61.51 -5.90 54.08
CA SER A 878 -61.43 -4.84 53.06
C SER A 878 -61.91 -3.50 53.60
N GLU A 879 -61.52 -2.39 52.97
CA GLU A 879 -61.90 -1.02 53.35
C GLU A 879 -61.50 -0.61 54.78
N ASN A 880 -60.55 -1.31 55.42
CA ASN A 880 -60.11 -0.98 56.76
C ASN A 880 -59.03 0.12 56.75
N THR A 881 -59.11 1.06 57.68
CA THR A 881 -58.05 2.04 57.96
C THR A 881 -57.44 1.74 59.32
N ALA A 882 -56.14 1.51 59.38
CA ALA A 882 -55.35 1.25 60.59
C ALA A 882 -54.14 2.18 60.61
N ILE A 883 -54.09 3.11 61.58
CA ILE A 883 -53.00 4.08 61.72
C ILE A 883 -52.52 4.04 63.16
N GLY A 884 -51.41 3.35 63.40
CA GLY A 884 -50.88 3.09 64.73
C GLY A 884 -50.25 1.71 64.81
N ASP A 885 -49.28 1.57 65.71
CA ASP A 885 -48.64 0.30 66.01
C ASP A 885 -49.69 -0.71 66.51
N GLU A 886 -49.71 -1.90 65.91
CA GLU A 886 -50.69 -2.97 66.18
C GLU A 886 -52.18 -2.57 66.04
N ALA A 887 -52.50 -1.49 65.33
CA ALA A 887 -53.88 -1.13 65.03
C ALA A 887 -54.53 -2.22 64.13
N LEU A 888 -55.71 -2.73 64.52
CA LEU A 888 -56.41 -3.85 63.86
C LEU A 888 -55.52 -5.11 63.66
N TYR A 889 -54.60 -5.40 64.59
CA TYR A 889 -53.61 -6.48 64.47
C TYR A 889 -54.23 -7.85 64.11
N GLU A 890 -55.22 -8.32 64.88
CA GLU A 890 -55.86 -9.64 64.68
C GLU A 890 -57.02 -9.65 63.67
N ASN A 891 -57.26 -8.58 62.91
CA ASN A 891 -58.30 -8.59 61.88
C ASN A 891 -58.00 -9.68 60.86
N THR A 892 -58.98 -10.55 60.57
CA THR A 892 -58.84 -11.63 59.58
C THR A 892 -59.79 -11.41 58.41
N THR A 893 -61.05 -11.07 58.69
CA THR A 893 -62.13 -10.91 57.72
C THR A 893 -62.98 -9.65 57.91
N GLY A 894 -62.80 -8.92 59.03
CA GLY A 894 -63.54 -7.68 59.31
C GLY A 894 -63.31 -6.60 58.25
N TYR A 895 -64.32 -5.79 57.97
CA TYR A 895 -64.32 -4.81 56.89
C TYR A 895 -64.94 -3.46 57.26
N SER A 896 -64.53 -2.42 56.53
CA SER A 896 -64.92 -1.02 56.70
C SER A 896 -64.68 -0.48 58.12
N ASN A 897 -63.67 -0.97 58.85
CA ASN A 897 -63.28 -0.47 60.17
C ASN A 897 -62.28 0.69 60.06
N THR A 898 -62.30 1.63 61.02
CA THR A 898 -61.33 2.72 61.16
C THR A 898 -60.71 2.67 62.56
N ALA A 899 -59.42 2.36 62.66
CA ALA A 899 -58.62 2.34 63.87
C ALA A 899 -57.49 3.37 63.76
N VAL A 900 -57.46 4.36 64.64
CA VAL A 900 -56.43 5.41 64.66
C VAL A 900 -55.93 5.59 66.09
N GLY A 901 -54.73 5.10 66.35
CA GLY A 901 -54.11 4.99 67.66
C GLY A 901 -53.38 3.66 67.82
N VAL A 902 -52.35 3.63 68.67
CA VAL A 902 -51.66 2.38 69.06
C VAL A 902 -52.69 1.43 69.69
N VAL A 903 -52.66 0.15 69.29
CA VAL A 903 -53.57 -0.93 69.71
C VAL A 903 -55.08 -0.63 69.58
N ALA A 904 -55.48 0.32 68.74
CA ALA A 904 -56.90 0.56 68.46
C ALA A 904 -57.51 -0.64 67.69
N LEU A 905 -58.62 -1.19 68.17
CA LEU A 905 -59.26 -2.42 67.66
C LEU A 905 -58.30 -3.64 67.52
N GLN A 906 -57.28 -3.76 68.38
CA GLN A 906 -56.22 -4.78 68.28
C GLN A 906 -56.75 -6.22 68.12
N GLU A 907 -57.73 -6.63 68.93
CA GLU A 907 -58.28 -8.01 68.93
C GLU A 907 -59.43 -8.23 67.91
N ASN A 908 -59.76 -7.24 67.07
CA ASN A 908 -60.91 -7.34 66.17
C ASN A 908 -60.67 -8.32 65.04
N THR A 909 -61.20 -9.54 65.16
CA THR A 909 -61.07 -10.60 64.15
C THR A 909 -61.98 -10.44 62.94
N SER A 910 -63.25 -10.10 63.18
CA SER A 910 -64.31 -10.14 62.17
C SER A 910 -65.41 -9.09 62.37
N GLY A 911 -65.28 -8.20 63.36
CA GLY A 911 -66.16 -7.06 63.53
C GLY A 911 -66.08 -6.08 62.36
N ILE A 912 -67.19 -5.42 62.05
CA ILE A 912 -67.36 -4.58 60.85
C ILE A 912 -67.89 -3.18 61.16
N PHE A 913 -67.58 -2.20 60.31
CA PHE A 913 -68.06 -0.82 60.43
C PHE A 913 -67.74 -0.13 61.79
N ASN A 914 -66.68 -0.55 62.49
CA ASN A 914 -66.27 0.09 63.73
C ASN A 914 -65.40 1.33 63.47
N VAL A 915 -65.53 2.36 64.30
CA VAL A 915 -64.66 3.54 64.35
C VAL A 915 -64.03 3.61 65.74
N ALA A 916 -62.71 3.62 65.81
CA ALA A 916 -61.91 3.67 67.03
C ALA A 916 -60.82 4.74 66.87
N LEU A 917 -60.91 5.82 67.64
CA LEU A 917 -60.00 6.97 67.57
C LEU A 917 -59.43 7.27 68.96
N GLY A 918 -58.19 6.85 69.18
CA GLY A 918 -57.47 6.94 70.45
C GLY A 918 -56.65 5.68 70.74
N ALA A 919 -55.55 5.82 71.49
CA ALA A 919 -54.78 4.66 71.93
C ALA A 919 -55.62 3.77 72.85
N GLY A 920 -55.67 2.45 72.56
CA GLY A 920 -56.53 1.49 73.26
C GLY A 920 -58.03 1.67 73.03
N ALA A 921 -58.46 2.41 72.00
CA ALA A 921 -59.88 2.53 71.68
C ALA A 921 -60.42 1.20 71.13
N ALA A 922 -61.38 0.59 71.85
CA ALA A 922 -62.01 -0.69 71.54
C ALA A 922 -61.01 -1.85 71.28
N ASP A 923 -59.86 -1.83 71.95
CA ASP A 923 -58.79 -2.83 71.83
C ASP A 923 -59.29 -4.29 71.97
N ALA A 924 -60.10 -4.57 72.98
CA ALA A 924 -60.70 -5.89 73.26
C ALA A 924 -61.89 -6.30 72.35
N ASN A 925 -62.26 -5.50 71.34
CA ASN A 925 -63.42 -5.81 70.49
C ASN A 925 -63.07 -6.91 69.48
N THR A 926 -63.62 -8.11 69.63
CA THR A 926 -63.31 -9.27 68.76
C THR A 926 -64.26 -9.42 67.57
N THR A 927 -65.55 -9.23 67.80
CA THR A 927 -66.63 -9.43 66.80
C THR A 927 -67.72 -8.36 66.84
N GLY A 928 -67.67 -7.45 67.81
CA GLY A 928 -68.57 -6.30 67.89
C GLY A 928 -68.47 -5.42 66.63
N SER A 929 -69.59 -4.81 66.25
CA SER A 929 -69.77 -4.19 64.93
C SER A 929 -70.58 -2.91 65.03
N ARG A 930 -70.33 -1.96 64.13
CA ARG A 930 -70.97 -0.62 64.07
C ARG A 930 -70.76 0.21 65.34
N ASN A 931 -69.69 -0.02 66.09
CA ASN A 931 -69.34 0.78 67.26
C ASN A 931 -68.57 2.05 66.85
N VAL A 932 -68.85 3.18 67.48
CA VAL A 932 -68.08 4.42 67.38
C VAL A 932 -67.45 4.69 68.74
N CYS A 933 -66.14 4.68 68.83
CA CYS A 933 -65.35 4.74 70.05
C CYS A 933 -64.28 5.84 69.91
N ILE A 934 -64.50 7.00 70.51
CA ILE A 934 -63.64 8.18 70.36
C ILE A 934 -63.10 8.60 71.72
N GLY A 935 -61.82 8.37 71.95
CA GLY A 935 -61.12 8.62 73.21
C GLY A 935 -60.15 7.49 73.53
N SER A 936 -59.02 7.81 74.18
CA SER A 936 -58.10 6.76 74.63
C SER A 936 -58.78 5.85 75.66
N PHE A 937 -58.62 4.54 75.51
CA PHE A 937 -59.28 3.48 76.29
C PHE A 937 -60.82 3.54 76.30
N SER A 938 -61.46 4.19 75.33
CA SER A 938 -62.92 4.07 75.18
C SER A 938 -63.29 2.64 74.76
N SER A 939 -64.23 2.00 75.44
CA SER A 939 -64.76 0.66 75.13
C SER A 939 -63.76 -0.51 75.30
N SER A 940 -62.73 -0.37 76.14
CA SER A 940 -61.60 -1.31 76.26
C SER A 940 -61.90 -2.67 76.93
N THR A 941 -63.17 -3.04 77.06
CA THR A 941 -63.62 -4.35 77.55
C THR A 941 -64.72 -4.97 76.67
N SER A 942 -65.20 -4.26 75.65
CA SER A 942 -66.33 -4.68 74.83
C SER A 942 -65.87 -5.65 73.76
N THR A 943 -66.17 -6.94 73.92
CA THR A 943 -65.76 -8.01 72.98
C THR A 943 -66.74 -8.20 71.83
N THR A 944 -68.05 -8.22 72.11
CA THR A 944 -69.11 -8.52 71.12
C THR A 944 -70.20 -7.47 71.03
N GLY A 945 -70.13 -6.39 71.82
CA GLY A 945 -71.14 -5.32 71.81
C GLY A 945 -71.26 -4.65 70.42
N GLN A 946 -72.46 -4.25 70.02
CA GLN A 946 -72.71 -3.68 68.69
C GLN A 946 -73.48 -2.36 68.74
N GLN A 947 -73.33 -1.53 67.71
CA GLN A 947 -74.07 -0.28 67.53
C GLN A 947 -73.93 0.71 68.71
N ASN A 948 -72.82 0.64 69.46
CA ASN A 948 -72.55 1.56 70.56
C ASN A 948 -71.87 2.84 70.07
N THR A 949 -72.27 4.01 70.55
CA THR A 949 -71.60 5.30 70.35
C THR A 949 -70.99 5.75 71.67
N ILE A 950 -69.67 5.77 71.77
CA ILE A 950 -68.89 5.97 72.99
C ILE A 950 -67.87 7.09 72.70
N VAL A 951 -68.02 8.24 73.35
CA VAL A 951 -67.21 9.44 73.11
C VAL A 951 -66.69 9.99 74.44
N GLY A 952 -65.42 9.74 74.74
CA GLY A 952 -64.74 10.17 75.94
C GLY A 952 -63.62 9.21 76.34
N HIS A 953 -62.57 9.75 76.99
CA HIS A 953 -61.53 8.92 77.60
C HIS A 953 -62.15 7.94 78.62
N ALA A 954 -61.77 6.66 78.52
CA ALA A 954 -62.25 5.57 79.37
C ALA A 954 -63.78 5.47 79.49
N GLY A 955 -64.52 5.87 78.44
CA GLY A 955 -65.96 5.65 78.34
C GLY A 955 -66.28 4.16 78.13
N ALA A 956 -67.36 3.66 78.72
CA ALA A 956 -67.86 2.28 78.66
C ALA A 956 -66.87 1.21 79.14
N PHE A 957 -66.03 1.52 80.14
CA PHE A 957 -65.00 0.62 80.67
C PHE A 957 -65.53 -0.67 81.34
N THR A 958 -66.83 -0.75 81.64
CA THR A 958 -67.47 -1.96 82.18
C THR A 958 -68.32 -2.71 81.14
N LEU A 959 -68.49 -2.17 79.93
CA LEU A 959 -69.33 -2.75 78.88
C LEU A 959 -68.59 -3.91 78.19
N THR A 960 -69.11 -5.14 78.22
CA THR A 960 -68.48 -6.30 77.55
C THR A 960 -69.26 -6.80 76.33
N THR A 961 -70.59 -6.85 76.42
CA THR A 961 -71.46 -7.45 75.40
C THR A 961 -72.69 -6.61 75.06
N GLY A 962 -72.93 -5.54 75.82
CA GLY A 962 -74.07 -4.64 75.63
C GLY A 962 -74.04 -3.89 74.29
N SER A 963 -75.22 -3.54 73.77
CA SER A 963 -75.42 -3.08 72.39
C SER A 963 -76.46 -1.96 72.28
N ASN A 964 -76.35 -1.12 71.24
CA ASN A 964 -77.20 0.05 70.99
C ASN A 964 -77.12 1.14 72.07
N ASN A 965 -75.97 1.32 72.72
CA ASN A 965 -75.80 2.33 73.78
C ASN A 965 -75.15 3.61 73.27
N THR A 966 -75.45 4.76 73.88
CA THR A 966 -74.83 6.06 73.59
C THR A 966 -74.23 6.67 74.85
N LEU A 967 -72.91 6.62 74.99
CA LEU A 967 -72.14 7.09 76.15
C LEU A 967 -71.24 8.27 75.75
N ILE A 968 -71.57 9.49 76.19
CA ILE A 968 -70.88 10.72 75.78
C ILE A 968 -70.38 11.48 77.01
N GLY A 969 -69.08 11.42 77.24
CA GLY A 969 -68.36 12.03 78.37
C GLY A 969 -67.21 11.12 78.84
N ALA A 970 -66.15 11.71 79.39
CA ALA A 970 -65.08 10.92 80.01
C ALA A 970 -65.62 10.13 81.22
N TRP A 971 -65.23 8.86 81.32
CA TRP A 971 -65.68 7.91 82.34
C TRP A 971 -67.21 7.70 82.41
N THR A 972 -67.93 7.96 81.32
CA THR A 972 -69.32 7.47 81.15
C THR A 972 -69.33 5.95 81.17
N ASP A 973 -70.33 5.30 81.77
CA ASP A 973 -70.28 3.83 81.93
C ASP A 973 -71.64 3.17 82.14
N VAL A 974 -71.63 1.84 82.24
CA VAL A 974 -72.77 0.99 82.60
C VAL A 974 -72.50 0.28 83.93
N ASN A 975 -73.54 0.06 84.75
CA ASN A 975 -73.40 -0.75 85.97
C ASN A 975 -73.52 -2.27 85.73
N ASN A 976 -73.83 -2.70 84.50
CA ASN A 976 -73.93 -4.09 84.09
C ASN A 976 -73.36 -4.25 82.67
N GLN A 977 -72.55 -5.28 82.48
CA GLN A 977 -71.74 -5.49 81.28
C GLN A 977 -72.55 -5.75 79.98
N ALA A 978 -73.85 -6.08 80.11
CA ALA A 978 -74.75 -6.44 79.01
C ALA A 978 -75.93 -5.46 78.80
N ILE A 979 -75.83 -4.21 79.26
CA ILE A 979 -76.88 -3.19 79.08
C ILE A 979 -77.12 -2.90 77.59
N VAL A 980 -78.39 -2.70 77.20
CA VAL A 980 -78.77 -2.35 75.82
C VAL A 980 -79.65 -1.10 75.73
N ASN A 981 -79.66 -0.47 74.55
CA ASN A 981 -80.56 0.66 74.21
C ASN A 981 -80.54 1.79 75.24
N SER A 982 -79.35 2.14 75.76
CA SER A 982 -79.21 3.07 76.88
C SER A 982 -78.33 4.26 76.57
N THR A 983 -78.64 5.43 77.13
CA THR A 983 -77.91 6.68 76.84
C THR A 983 -77.38 7.33 78.13
N ALA A 984 -76.08 7.60 78.20
CA ALA A 984 -75.41 8.29 79.29
C ALA A 984 -74.68 9.52 78.75
N ILE A 985 -75.04 10.73 79.19
CA ILE A 985 -74.42 11.97 78.69
C ILE A 985 -73.94 12.84 79.86
N GLY A 986 -72.61 13.00 79.97
CA GLY A 986 -71.90 13.81 80.97
C GLY A 986 -70.72 13.08 81.64
N TYR A 987 -69.83 13.82 82.29
CA TYR A 987 -68.69 13.24 83.02
C TYR A 987 -69.17 12.32 84.14
N LEU A 988 -68.69 11.08 84.18
CA LEU A 988 -69.16 10.03 85.11
C LEU A 988 -70.69 9.76 85.03
N ALA A 989 -71.38 10.03 83.91
CA ALA A 989 -72.77 9.59 83.76
C ALA A 989 -72.83 8.05 83.66
N LYS A 990 -73.64 7.40 84.49
CA LYS A 990 -73.81 5.94 84.49
C LYS A 990 -75.25 5.51 84.34
N VAL A 991 -75.49 4.51 83.50
CA VAL A 991 -76.81 3.86 83.35
C VAL A 991 -76.81 2.50 84.06
N SER A 992 -77.90 2.22 84.80
CA SER A 992 -78.05 1.00 85.61
C SER A 992 -78.87 -0.11 84.96
N THR A 993 -79.72 0.21 83.98
CA THR A 993 -80.64 -0.75 83.32
C THR A 993 -80.86 -0.39 81.86
N SER A 994 -81.14 -1.39 81.03
CA SER A 994 -81.49 -1.19 79.61
C SER A 994 -82.68 -0.27 79.38
N ASN A 995 -82.74 0.38 78.21
CA ASN A 995 -83.79 1.35 77.81
C ASN A 995 -83.84 2.63 78.66
N MET A 996 -82.73 3.01 79.33
CA MET A 996 -82.66 4.20 80.18
C MET A 996 -81.76 5.28 79.59
N MET A 997 -82.20 6.53 79.68
CA MET A 997 -81.42 7.73 79.38
C MET A 997 -81.09 8.50 80.67
N VAL A 998 -79.83 8.92 80.84
CA VAL A 998 -79.31 9.70 81.98
C VAL A 998 -78.49 10.88 81.47
N PHE A 999 -78.79 12.08 81.98
CA PHE A 999 -77.98 13.30 81.79
C PHE A 999 -77.35 13.75 83.13
N GLY A 1000 -76.05 14.04 83.13
CA GLY A 1000 -75.35 14.63 84.29
C GLY A 1000 -74.15 13.80 84.75
N ASN A 1001 -74.12 13.46 86.04
CA ASN A 1001 -73.11 12.61 86.67
C ASN A 1001 -73.76 11.75 87.76
N THR A 1002 -73.05 10.77 88.33
CA THR A 1002 -73.55 9.91 89.41
C THR A 1002 -74.10 10.63 90.65
N SER A 1003 -73.83 11.92 90.83
CA SER A 1003 -74.28 12.72 91.99
C SER A 1003 -75.49 13.61 91.69
N VAL A 1004 -75.84 13.86 90.42
CA VAL A 1004 -76.91 14.78 90.01
C VAL A 1004 -77.67 14.25 88.79
N ASN A 1005 -78.50 13.22 89.00
CA ASN A 1005 -79.46 12.75 88.00
C ASN A 1005 -80.64 13.71 87.90
N ARG A 1006 -80.48 14.85 87.20
CA ARG A 1006 -81.57 15.85 87.11
C ARG A 1006 -82.75 15.34 86.28
N TRP A 1007 -82.49 14.67 85.15
CA TRP A 1007 -83.50 14.04 84.30
C TRP A 1007 -83.08 12.62 83.91
N ALA A 1008 -84.02 11.69 84.01
CA ALA A 1008 -83.89 10.33 83.49
C ALA A 1008 -85.20 9.92 82.79
N PHE A 1009 -85.09 9.15 81.72
CA PHE A 1009 -86.22 8.67 80.92
C PHE A 1009 -86.07 7.16 80.69
N GLY A 1010 -87.17 6.40 80.79
CA GLY A 1010 -87.18 4.95 80.56
C GLY A 1010 -87.64 4.11 81.75
N THR A 1011 -88.09 2.89 81.48
CA THR A 1011 -88.72 2.01 82.48
C THR A 1011 -87.71 1.14 83.22
N THR A 1012 -87.53 1.38 84.52
CA THR A 1012 -87.09 0.32 85.43
C THR A 1012 -88.27 -0.59 85.78
N ALA A 1013 -88.05 -1.90 85.74
CA ALA A 1013 -88.99 -2.88 86.31
C ALA A 1013 -89.04 -2.75 87.85
N SER A 1014 -89.85 -1.80 88.32
CA SER A 1014 -90.32 -1.67 89.72
C SER A 1014 -91.47 -0.67 89.81
N GLU A 1015 -91.44 0.43 89.02
CA GLU A 1015 -92.53 1.41 88.91
C GLU A 1015 -92.61 1.97 87.48
N ALA A 1016 -93.74 1.78 86.81
CA ALA A 1016 -93.93 2.15 85.40
C ALA A 1016 -94.35 3.62 85.22
N LYS A 1017 -93.37 4.51 84.97
CA LYS A 1017 -93.57 5.96 84.78
C LYS A 1017 -92.82 6.45 83.53
N ALA A 1018 -93.48 7.20 82.65
CA ALA A 1018 -92.92 7.63 81.36
C ALA A 1018 -92.04 8.89 81.48
N ILE A 1019 -92.46 9.84 82.31
CA ILE A 1019 -91.69 11.01 82.74
C ILE A 1019 -91.93 11.18 84.24
N VAL A 1020 -90.87 11.45 85.00
CA VAL A 1020 -90.94 11.73 86.45
C VAL A 1020 -90.33 13.11 86.70
N VAL A 1021 -91.12 14.03 87.29
CA VAL A 1021 -90.66 15.38 87.61
C VAL A 1021 -90.72 15.57 89.12
N GLY A 1022 -89.59 15.91 89.74
CA GLY A 1022 -89.50 16.25 91.16
C GLY A 1022 -89.59 15.08 92.14
N ASN A 1023 -89.00 13.91 91.83
CA ASN A 1023 -88.98 12.80 92.80
C ASN A 1023 -87.84 12.95 93.82
N ASN A 1024 -88.07 13.71 94.90
CA ASN A 1024 -87.22 13.64 96.08
C ASN A 1024 -87.48 12.32 96.82
N SER A 1025 -86.45 11.46 96.91
CA SER A 1025 -86.55 10.10 97.45
C SER A 1025 -86.98 10.01 98.92
N THR A 1026 -86.90 11.10 99.68
CA THR A 1026 -87.38 11.14 101.08
C THR A 1026 -88.90 11.31 101.18
N ASN A 1027 -89.46 12.37 100.60
CA ASN A 1027 -90.88 12.74 100.75
C ASN A 1027 -91.77 12.40 99.53
N GLY A 1028 -91.21 12.02 98.38
CA GLY A 1028 -91.98 11.60 97.20
C GLY A 1028 -92.82 12.71 96.55
N ASN A 1029 -92.46 13.98 96.75
CA ASN A 1029 -93.26 15.16 96.36
C ASN A 1029 -93.22 15.50 94.85
N GLY A 1030 -93.61 14.55 94.01
CA GLY A 1030 -93.55 14.68 92.55
C GLY A 1030 -94.85 14.36 91.81
N ALA A 1031 -94.78 14.50 90.49
CA ALA A 1031 -95.80 14.05 89.56
C ALA A 1031 -95.16 13.22 88.45
N TYR A 1032 -95.95 12.32 87.86
CA TYR A 1032 -95.50 11.44 86.79
C TYR A 1032 -96.54 11.29 85.69
N LEU A 1033 -96.07 11.09 84.47
CA LEU A 1033 -96.91 10.67 83.36
C LEU A 1033 -96.99 9.14 83.37
N GLY A 1034 -98.19 8.58 83.58
CA GLY A 1034 -98.44 7.15 83.43
C GLY A 1034 -98.37 6.71 81.96
N LEU A 1035 -98.13 5.41 81.71
CA LEU A 1035 -97.98 4.87 80.35
C LEU A 1035 -99.20 5.09 79.43
N THR A 1036 -100.38 5.31 80.00
CA THR A 1036 -101.63 5.64 79.29
C THR A 1036 -101.79 7.13 78.94
N GLY A 1037 -100.77 7.95 79.17
CA GLY A 1037 -100.85 9.41 79.03
C GLY A 1037 -101.53 10.12 80.20
N THR A 1038 -101.89 9.40 81.26
CA THR A 1038 -102.55 9.98 82.45
C THR A 1038 -101.51 10.67 83.34
N TRP A 1039 -101.60 11.99 83.45
CA TRP A 1039 -100.84 12.75 84.45
C TRP A 1039 -101.31 12.39 85.86
N THR A 1040 -100.39 11.94 86.71
CA THR A 1040 -100.70 11.48 88.07
C THR A 1040 -99.84 12.23 89.08
N ASN A 1041 -100.50 12.92 90.01
CA ASN A 1041 -99.88 13.54 91.17
C ASN A 1041 -99.77 12.50 92.31
N VAL A 1042 -98.62 12.40 92.97
CA VAL A 1042 -98.46 11.46 94.10
C VAL A 1042 -99.31 11.94 95.29
N SER A 1043 -100.15 11.05 95.82
CA SER A 1043 -101.04 11.33 96.96
C SER A 1043 -101.13 10.16 97.94
N ASP A 1044 -99.98 9.69 98.41
CA ASP A 1044 -99.86 8.72 99.51
C ASP A 1044 -100.04 9.42 100.86
N ALA A 1045 -100.86 8.84 101.75
CA ALA A 1045 -101.06 9.35 103.11
C ALA A 1045 -99.78 9.25 103.97
N ASN A 1046 -98.93 8.24 103.73
CA ASN A 1046 -97.64 8.06 104.42
C ASN A 1046 -96.58 9.09 104.00
N LYS A 1047 -96.90 9.94 103.02
CA LYS A 1047 -96.04 11.02 102.49
C LYS A 1047 -96.65 12.41 102.73
N LYS A 1048 -97.68 12.51 103.58
CA LYS A 1048 -98.39 13.73 103.94
C LYS A 1048 -98.54 13.82 105.46
N GLU A 1049 -98.65 15.04 105.98
CA GLU A 1049 -98.84 15.34 107.40
C GLU A 1049 -99.87 16.47 107.58
N ASP A 1050 -100.22 16.80 108.83
CA ASP A 1050 -101.23 17.80 109.21
C ASP A 1050 -102.67 17.56 108.67
N PHE A 1051 -103.18 16.34 108.87
CA PHE A 1051 -104.54 15.96 108.46
C PHE A 1051 -105.62 16.56 109.39
N THR A 1052 -106.10 17.77 109.06
CA THR A 1052 -107.28 18.36 109.72
C THR A 1052 -108.61 17.96 109.06
N GLN A 1053 -109.64 17.68 109.87
CA GLN A 1053 -110.97 17.31 109.35
C GLN A 1053 -111.74 18.56 108.88
N VAL A 1054 -112.08 18.59 107.59
CA VAL A 1054 -112.73 19.75 106.97
C VAL A 1054 -114.24 19.75 107.19
N LYS A 1055 -114.77 20.80 107.85
CA LYS A 1055 -116.21 20.97 108.13
C LYS A 1055 -116.99 21.16 106.83
N GLY A 1056 -117.95 20.27 106.56
CA GLY A 1056 -118.60 20.21 105.25
C GLY A 1056 -119.53 21.38 105.00
N ALA A 1057 -120.32 21.79 105.99
CA ALA A 1057 -121.19 22.97 105.90
C ALA A 1057 -120.43 24.24 105.46
N THR A 1058 -119.23 24.47 106.01
CA THR A 1058 -118.37 25.60 105.63
C THR A 1058 -117.86 25.47 104.20
N ILE A 1059 -117.45 24.27 103.77
CA ILE A 1059 -117.01 24.04 102.39
C ILE A 1059 -118.16 24.18 101.39
N LEU A 1060 -119.35 23.67 101.69
CA LEU A 1060 -120.52 23.79 100.83
C LEU A 1060 -120.93 25.26 100.66
N GLU A 1061 -120.90 26.05 101.74
CA GLU A 1061 -121.13 27.51 101.70
C GLU A 1061 -120.05 28.25 100.90
N GLN A 1062 -118.77 27.83 101.01
CA GLN A 1062 -117.66 28.39 100.24
C GLN A 1062 -117.71 28.01 98.75
N VAL A 1063 -118.09 26.78 98.42
CA VAL A 1063 -118.30 26.31 97.04
C VAL A 1063 -119.49 27.03 96.40
N MET A 1064 -120.57 27.32 97.15
CA MET A 1064 -121.66 28.18 96.67
C MET A 1064 -121.21 29.62 96.35
N LYS A 1065 -120.10 30.09 96.91
CA LYS A 1065 -119.49 31.40 96.64
C LYS A 1065 -118.40 31.35 95.57
N LEU A 1066 -118.01 30.17 95.09
CA LEU A 1066 -116.96 29.99 94.09
C LEU A 1066 -117.47 30.33 92.68
N PRO A 1067 -116.89 31.32 91.97
CA PRO A 1067 -117.29 31.63 90.61
C PRO A 1067 -116.87 30.52 89.64
N ILE A 1068 -117.79 29.63 89.29
CA ILE A 1068 -117.62 28.69 88.17
C ILE A 1068 -117.90 29.47 86.88
N THR A 1069 -116.84 30.00 86.29
CA THR A 1069 -116.91 30.77 85.05
C THR A 1069 -116.46 29.93 83.86
N ARG A 1070 -116.96 30.27 82.67
CA ARG A 1070 -116.44 29.74 81.41
C ARG A 1070 -115.39 30.72 80.87
N TRP A 1071 -114.19 30.24 80.60
CA TRP A 1071 -113.05 31.06 80.20
C TRP A 1071 -112.24 30.37 79.12
N LYS A 1072 -111.48 31.14 78.34
CA LYS A 1072 -110.50 30.61 77.38
C LYS A 1072 -109.12 31.20 77.66
N TYR A 1073 -108.06 30.44 77.40
CA TYR A 1073 -106.71 31.00 77.42
C TYR A 1073 -106.62 32.13 76.38
N LYS A 1074 -105.89 33.21 76.70
CA LYS A 1074 -105.71 34.34 75.78
C LYS A 1074 -105.05 33.84 74.49
N GLY A 1075 -105.77 33.96 73.37
CA GLY A 1075 -105.33 33.46 72.06
C GLY A 1075 -105.78 32.04 71.70
N SER A 1076 -106.49 31.32 72.58
CA SER A 1076 -107.14 30.04 72.25
C SER A 1076 -108.59 30.25 71.79
N GLU A 1077 -109.11 29.34 70.98
CA GLU A 1077 -110.56 29.21 70.68
C GLU A 1077 -111.26 28.23 71.63
N ASP A 1078 -110.52 27.36 72.30
CA ASP A 1078 -111.07 26.40 73.26
C ASP A 1078 -111.53 27.08 74.55
N TYR A 1079 -112.81 26.91 74.87
CA TYR A 1079 -113.38 27.34 76.13
C TYR A 1079 -113.34 26.21 77.17
N HIS A 1080 -112.73 26.50 78.30
CA HIS A 1080 -112.78 25.69 79.51
C HIS A 1080 -113.86 26.22 80.46
N ILE A 1081 -114.21 25.44 81.48
CA ILE A 1081 -115.14 25.84 82.53
C ILE A 1081 -114.59 25.39 83.89
N GLY A 1082 -114.66 26.27 84.89
CA GLY A 1082 -114.09 26.04 86.22
C GLY A 1082 -113.68 27.35 86.89
N PRO A 1083 -113.18 27.30 88.15
CA PRO A 1083 -112.68 28.48 88.82
C PRO A 1083 -111.37 28.98 88.20
N THR A 1084 -111.06 30.27 88.37
CA THR A 1084 -109.70 30.79 88.14
C THR A 1084 -108.81 30.50 89.34
N ALA A 1085 -107.48 30.54 89.17
CA ALA A 1085 -106.54 30.30 90.27
C ALA A 1085 -106.68 31.33 91.39
N GLN A 1086 -106.84 32.59 91.01
CA GLN A 1086 -107.01 33.71 91.92
C GLN A 1086 -108.30 33.56 92.75
N ASP A 1087 -109.41 33.15 92.13
CA ASP A 1087 -110.68 32.99 92.83
C ASP A 1087 -110.69 31.75 93.75
N PHE A 1088 -110.09 30.65 93.31
CA PHE A 1088 -109.95 29.43 94.12
C PHE A 1088 -109.06 29.67 95.34
N TYR A 1089 -107.87 30.26 95.14
CA TYR A 1089 -106.95 30.59 96.23
C TYR A 1089 -107.53 31.63 97.19
N ARG A 1090 -108.33 32.59 96.69
CA ARG A 1090 -109.00 33.59 97.55
C ARG A 1090 -110.00 32.94 98.52
N ILE A 1091 -110.73 31.91 98.08
CA ILE A 1091 -111.80 31.28 98.87
C ILE A 1091 -111.26 30.15 99.77
N PHE A 1092 -110.40 29.27 99.25
CA PHE A 1092 -109.96 28.07 99.98
C PHE A 1092 -108.53 28.15 100.54
N LYS A 1093 -107.71 29.10 100.07
CA LYS A 1093 -106.28 29.25 100.46
C LYS A 1093 -105.42 27.99 100.24
N LEU A 1094 -105.79 27.18 99.24
CA LEU A 1094 -105.07 26.01 98.77
C LEU A 1094 -104.39 26.32 97.43
N GLY A 1095 -103.12 25.92 97.29
CA GLY A 1095 -102.25 26.23 96.16
C GLY A 1095 -100.90 26.80 96.62
N ALA A 1096 -99.89 26.78 95.74
CA ALA A 1096 -98.56 27.34 96.04
C ALA A 1096 -98.50 28.87 95.84
N ASP A 1097 -99.33 29.41 94.95
CA ASP A 1097 -99.45 30.83 94.62
C ASP A 1097 -100.88 31.16 94.11
N GLU A 1098 -101.13 32.42 93.77
CA GLU A 1098 -102.45 32.85 93.24
C GLU A 1098 -102.63 32.63 91.73
N VAL A 1099 -101.64 32.07 91.01
CA VAL A 1099 -101.65 31.94 89.55
C VAL A 1099 -101.72 30.51 89.05
N SER A 1100 -101.50 29.53 89.92
CA SER A 1100 -101.57 28.09 89.66
C SER A 1100 -102.57 27.41 90.59
N ILE A 1101 -103.21 26.34 90.10
CA ILE A 1101 -104.00 25.42 90.94
C ILE A 1101 -103.49 24.01 90.69
N SER A 1102 -103.31 23.23 91.76
CA SER A 1102 -103.15 21.78 91.61
C SER A 1102 -104.47 21.16 91.17
N THR A 1103 -104.46 20.19 90.27
CA THR A 1103 -105.68 19.46 89.85
C THR A 1103 -106.35 18.70 91.00
N ILE A 1104 -105.63 18.42 92.08
CA ILE A 1104 -106.14 17.69 93.24
C ILE A 1104 -107.00 18.54 94.18
N ASP A 1105 -106.71 19.84 94.32
CA ASP A 1105 -107.33 20.68 95.35
C ASP A 1105 -108.81 20.98 95.04
N PRO A 1106 -109.20 21.38 93.81
CA PRO A 1106 -110.61 21.54 93.45
C PRO A 1106 -111.41 20.23 93.54
N ALA A 1107 -110.78 19.10 93.23
CA ALA A 1107 -111.42 17.79 93.31
C ALA A 1107 -111.72 17.38 94.77
N GLY A 1108 -110.78 17.60 95.68
CA GLY A 1108 -110.98 17.34 97.12
C GLY A 1108 -112.07 18.24 97.72
N ILE A 1109 -112.06 19.52 97.38
CA ILE A 1109 -113.10 20.48 97.79
C ILE A 1109 -114.49 20.07 97.28
N ALA A 1110 -114.61 19.71 96.00
CA ALA A 1110 -115.87 19.30 95.39
C ALA A 1110 -116.45 18.03 96.06
N LEU A 1111 -115.61 17.02 96.33
CA LEU A 1111 -116.05 15.79 97.02
C LEU A 1111 -116.58 16.06 98.42
N ARG A 1112 -115.94 16.94 99.21
CA ARG A 1112 -116.41 17.27 100.56
C ARG A 1112 -117.73 18.04 100.54
N ALA A 1113 -117.93 18.93 99.56
CA ALA A 1113 -119.22 19.62 99.37
C ALA A 1113 -120.37 18.65 99.03
N ILE A 1114 -120.12 17.67 98.14
CA ILE A 1114 -121.12 16.66 97.77
C ILE A 1114 -121.52 15.78 98.96
N GLN A 1115 -120.56 15.37 99.80
CA GLN A 1115 -120.87 14.61 101.02
C GLN A 1115 -121.80 15.36 101.98
N GLU A 1116 -121.61 16.66 102.14
CA GLU A 1116 -122.47 17.48 103.01
C GLU A 1116 -123.88 17.67 102.42
N LEU A 1117 -123.97 17.85 101.09
CA LEU A 1117 -125.26 17.97 100.40
C LEU A 1117 -126.11 16.70 100.57
N ASN A 1118 -125.50 15.51 100.56
CA ASN A 1118 -126.20 14.25 100.80
C ASN A 1118 -126.73 14.12 102.24
N LEU A 1119 -125.97 14.61 103.23
CA LEU A 1119 -126.40 14.65 104.64
C LEU A 1119 -127.67 15.51 104.83
N GLN A 1120 -127.71 16.70 104.21
CA GLN A 1120 -128.88 17.57 104.27
C GLN A 1120 -130.12 16.98 103.58
N LEU A 1121 -129.93 16.10 102.58
CA LEU A 1121 -131.02 15.41 101.91
C LEU A 1121 -131.65 14.33 102.81
N GLN A 1122 -130.83 13.59 103.56
CA GLN A 1122 -131.28 12.54 104.47
C GLN A 1122 -132.08 13.10 105.67
N GLU A 1123 -131.70 14.27 106.21
CA GLU A 1123 -132.51 14.95 107.25
C GLU A 1123 -133.90 15.36 106.73
N LYS A 1124 -134.03 15.72 105.46
CA LYS A 1124 -135.30 16.11 104.84
C LYS A 1124 -136.27 14.93 104.68
N GLU A 1125 -135.76 13.74 104.35
CA GLU A 1125 -136.60 12.53 104.20
C GLU A 1125 -137.19 12.07 105.55
N ALA A 1126 -136.42 12.13 106.63
CA ALA A 1126 -136.89 11.78 107.97
C ALA A 1126 -138.07 12.66 108.46
N MET A 1127 -138.12 13.93 108.03
CA MET A 1127 -139.16 14.88 108.41
C MET A 1127 -140.53 14.58 107.77
N ILE A 1128 -140.57 13.86 106.64
CA ILE A 1128 -141.81 13.53 105.91
C ILE A 1128 -142.55 12.36 106.58
N LEU A 1129 -141.83 11.40 107.15
CA LEU A 1129 -142.40 10.22 107.82
C LEU A 1129 -143.18 10.57 109.11
N ALA A 1130 -142.78 11.63 109.82
CA ALA A 1130 -143.43 12.03 111.07
C ALA A 1130 -144.83 12.65 110.90
N LEU A 1131 -145.08 13.31 109.76
CA LEU A 1131 -146.36 13.97 109.46
C LEU A 1131 -147.50 13.01 109.08
N GLN A 1132 -147.17 11.76 108.74
CA GLN A 1132 -148.16 10.78 108.28
C GLN A 1132 -148.91 10.12 109.46
N ASP A 1133 -148.24 9.96 110.62
CA ASP A 1133 -148.75 9.27 111.81
C ASP A 1133 -149.75 10.14 112.61
N GLU A 1134 -149.64 11.47 112.49
CA GLU A 1134 -150.51 12.46 113.16
C GLU A 1134 -151.93 12.51 112.55
N VAL A 1135 -152.08 12.12 111.27
CA VAL A 1135 -153.35 12.17 110.53
C VAL A 1135 -154.31 11.03 110.90
N ASP A 1136 -153.79 9.86 111.26
CA ASP A 1136 -154.63 8.69 111.57
C ASP A 1136 -155.15 8.68 113.03
N GLN A 1137 -154.51 9.39 113.95
CA GLN A 1137 -155.05 9.57 115.32
C GLN A 1137 -156.28 10.48 115.37
N LEU A 1138 -156.38 11.47 114.48
CA LEU A 1138 -157.49 12.44 114.47
C LEU A 1138 -158.84 11.80 114.09
N LYS A 1139 -158.87 10.84 113.15
CA LYS A 1139 -160.10 10.15 112.72
C LYS A 1139 -160.74 9.26 113.79
N HIS A 1140 -159.98 8.88 114.83
CA HIS A 1140 -160.50 8.04 115.92
C HIS A 1140 -161.13 8.84 117.08
N LEU A 1141 -160.94 10.17 117.11
CA LEU A 1141 -161.60 11.06 118.09
C LEU A 1141 -163.00 11.50 117.65
N GLU A 1142 -163.21 11.70 116.35
CA GLU A 1142 -164.46 12.24 115.77
C GLU A 1142 -165.67 11.35 116.13
N GLY A 1143 -165.54 10.03 115.98
CA GLY A 1143 -166.57 9.05 116.36
C GLY A 1143 -166.86 8.90 117.87
N LYS A 1144 -166.17 9.65 118.75
CA LYS A 1144 -166.49 9.75 120.19
C LYS A 1144 -167.21 11.05 120.57
N VAL A 1145 -167.27 12.04 119.68
CA VAL A 1145 -167.93 13.33 119.93
C VAL A 1145 -169.44 13.22 119.70
N ASP A 1146 -169.88 12.56 118.62
CA ASP A 1146 -171.31 12.38 118.29
C ASP A 1146 -172.10 11.63 119.39
N ALA A 1147 -171.44 10.70 120.10
CA ALA A 1147 -172.04 9.97 121.21
C ALA A 1147 -172.19 10.82 122.49
N LEU A 1148 -171.45 11.92 122.61
CA LEU A 1148 -171.51 12.86 123.73
C LEU A 1148 -172.57 13.95 123.53
N GLU A 1149 -172.83 14.38 122.28
CA GLU A 1149 -173.90 15.36 122.00
C GLU A 1149 -175.30 14.81 122.32
N ALA A 1150 -175.56 13.52 122.04
CA ALA A 1150 -176.82 12.86 122.44
C ALA A 1150 -177.06 12.82 123.97
N THR A 1151 -175.99 12.93 124.77
CA THR A 1151 -176.06 12.93 126.24
C THR A 1151 -176.19 14.35 126.81
N LEU A 1152 -175.67 15.36 126.10
CA LEU A 1152 -175.66 16.75 126.54
C LEU A 1152 -177.05 17.43 126.43
N ASP A 1153 -177.84 17.11 125.41
CA ASP A 1153 -179.19 17.70 125.22
C ASP A 1153 -180.17 17.25 126.33
N THR A 1154 -180.07 15.99 126.76
CA THR A 1154 -180.85 15.44 127.88
C THR A 1154 -180.53 16.14 129.22
N ILE A 1155 -179.28 16.58 129.41
CA ILE A 1155 -178.83 17.24 130.65
C ILE A 1155 -179.09 18.75 130.63
N GLN A 1156 -179.08 19.39 129.45
CA GLN A 1156 -179.07 20.85 129.41
C GLN A 1156 -180.32 21.50 130.02
N ARG A 1157 -181.52 21.28 129.49
CA ARG A 1157 -182.65 22.21 129.77
C ARG A 1157 -183.93 21.63 130.35
N GLN A 1158 -183.78 20.52 131.06
CA GLN A 1158 -184.44 20.37 132.38
C GLN A 1158 -184.11 21.55 133.33
N ILE A 1159 -183.01 22.30 133.10
CA ILE A 1159 -182.68 23.58 133.76
C ILE A 1159 -183.65 24.73 133.35
N ALA A 1160 -184.38 24.65 132.23
CA ALA A 1160 -185.38 25.66 131.87
C ALA A 1160 -186.71 25.50 132.61
N ALA A 1161 -186.95 24.41 133.35
CA ALA A 1161 -188.12 24.25 134.22
C ALA A 1161 -187.96 24.93 135.60
N ARG A 1162 -186.92 25.77 135.76
CA ARG A 1162 -186.78 26.73 136.88
C ARG A 1162 -186.61 28.18 136.43
N LYS A 1163 -187.25 28.53 135.31
CA LYS A 1163 -187.95 29.82 135.15
C LYS A 1163 -189.20 29.66 134.28
#